data_AF-A0A349PLQ5-F1
#
_entry.id   AF-A0A349PLQ5-F1
#
_cell.length_a   1.000
_cell.length_b   1.000
_cell.length_c   1.000
_cell.angle_alpha   90.00
_cell.angle_beta   90.00
_cell.angle_gamma   90.00
#
_symmetry.space_group_name_H-M   'P 1'
#
loop_
_entity.id
_entity.type
_entity.pdbx_description
1 polymer ?
#
loop_
_entity_poly.entity_id
_entity_poly.type
_entity_poly.pdbx_seq_one_letter_code
_entity_poly.pdbx_strand_id
1 'polypeptide(L)'
;EEWALEKIIERSFYNSEDYQNFFQNIGSSLPIRRAFRNWLSEKLLNNKEAVKSFIENTIYDDEIESYWKDEILISVLLSDYAGVFFQLFENKLLEDNQKLLIKIVFLLRTACKEIDEALLKQFGLKRNFILNTIFTKPKGSGWHCVIDFIHKHKNDFGLQHINIILPLLNDWNNKNKQGDATKKSSQIALFYYDEITKNGGFSYNYRNEKKELLIRPILQGASEITEELKVVFDEIISENQTNHTDKYYELAKTILTSIIDSFEVVKSLPNYVVKLADIFWFQPKKEGYYSIGVEKYFGISSSHDFHYFPASALQTPIFQLLRFARKETFDFILSFINKAVEYYTQSEYKNQIKEVEIFIEGEEPIKQYICTTLWEIYRQGTIHLLESIHMALEKWLLENAETTPKEILESWCLYLIRNSKSASITSVVTSIVLAQPSKLFNIAKILFQTKEFFCYDTSRYISDQSTKSLYSIGYDLNSQNKLFQDERIKTCEQSHRKLALEHIALKYQLFRSEDETEEEVTERQKIIWAIFDKYYEKLREKSIETDADKIWRLYLARMDRRKMSPEVEEKDGEFLIKFNPELDPELKKHSEDSSKEYSDRMRYIPLKLWSNYRFEGEKDKYQQYQKYENDPQLVITETQEMLEEMKKKTDIFFLFNDSTPAYTCSVLVRDFFDRLNSDEKEFCKEVIIEYASRPLPFRTEHYHYQISDGTEPTITILSVLLNHFPQDKENIKWLLLLLLFNRETAKFATFSIANSLWKTNFEDAHAIFLGYLSLKVKYDLLRQEVRIESYKKNIDEHSELQILESFIEKYENEFERIISNKITYYELDNLEKLDLEILTRAFELLPMQTDHEDHKKFLNVIFPVFSKEFFQDSKKTFQHNDMIDYTLKNRFLEKYSYFILNSKQIEIKTYLKPFVDNFSDTENMAEFFQKFVFMEDRLNKYEEFWIVWNAFYERIAVICKHNISYRYSKGIIHNYLLAWQYWREDAKDWHTLKDREKVFFKKVAEDIGHHPSVLYSISKILNDIASNFIDDGISWISKMIQKNKYISIDLEINTIYYIENLIRR
;
A
#
# COMPACT_ATOMS: atom_id res chain seq x y z
N GLU A 1 5.91 41.58 32.99
CA GLU A 1 5.55 40.73 34.15
C GLU A 1 6.68 39.74 34.48
N GLU A 2 7.12 38.90 33.53
CA GLU A 2 8.20 37.93 33.76
C GLU A 2 9.51 38.56 34.26
N TRP A 3 9.96 39.70 33.72
CA TRP A 3 11.15 40.42 34.25
C TRP A 3 11.01 40.90 35.70
N ALA A 4 9.79 41.19 36.16
CA ALA A 4 9.56 41.57 37.55
C ALA A 4 9.66 40.34 38.47
N LEU A 5 9.15 39.18 38.01
CA LEU A 5 9.29 37.91 38.72
C LEU A 5 10.75 37.47 38.81
N GLU A 6 11.55 37.63 37.76
CA GLU A 6 13.00 37.36 37.78
C GLU A 6 13.72 38.19 38.85
N LYS A 7 13.34 39.46 39.04
CA LYS A 7 13.89 40.30 40.12
C LYS A 7 13.45 39.87 41.51
N ILE A 8 12.22 39.36 41.66
CA ILE A 8 11.75 38.78 42.93
C ILE A 8 12.54 37.51 43.25
N ILE A 9 12.76 36.64 42.25
CA ILE A 9 13.54 35.41 42.39
C ILE A 9 14.99 35.75 42.77
N GLU A 10 15.61 36.70 42.08
CA GLU A 10 16.98 37.14 42.39
C GLU A 10 17.09 37.67 43.83
N ARG A 11 16.13 38.48 44.27
CA ARG A 11 16.09 39.00 45.65
C ARG A 11 15.86 37.89 46.67
N SER A 12 14.98 36.92 46.36
CA SER A 12 14.73 35.77 47.23
C SER A 12 15.99 34.92 47.38
N PHE A 13 16.70 34.67 46.27
CA PHE A 13 17.90 33.85 46.25
C PHE A 13 19.00 34.40 47.16
N TYR A 14 19.25 35.71 47.14
CA TYR A 14 20.26 36.34 48.00
C TYR A 14 19.85 36.50 49.48
N ASN A 15 18.55 36.47 49.79
CA ASN A 15 18.04 36.63 51.16
C ASN A 15 17.72 35.31 51.86
N SER A 16 17.87 34.18 51.16
CA SER A 16 17.53 32.86 51.72
C SER A 16 18.72 32.27 52.47
N GLU A 17 18.47 31.75 53.68
CA GLU A 17 19.49 31.05 54.49
C GLU A 17 19.69 29.59 54.05
N ASP A 18 18.65 28.98 53.47
CA ASP A 18 18.66 27.65 52.87
C ASP A 18 17.81 27.61 51.59
N TYR A 19 17.98 26.55 50.79
CA TYR A 19 17.33 26.44 49.49
C TYR A 19 15.86 26.00 49.56
N GLN A 20 15.40 25.38 50.65
CA GLN A 20 13.99 25.03 50.81
C GLN A 20 13.14 26.26 51.06
N ASN A 21 13.58 27.12 51.98
CA ASN A 21 12.97 28.42 52.25
C ASN A 21 12.96 29.29 50.98
N PHE A 22 14.00 29.22 50.16
CA PHE A 22 14.01 29.89 48.85
C PHE A 22 12.83 29.46 47.97
N PHE A 23 12.63 28.15 47.78
CA PHE A 23 11.56 27.62 46.93
C PHE A 23 10.16 27.91 47.49
N GLN A 24 9.99 27.84 48.81
CA GLN A 24 8.75 28.22 49.48
C GLN A 24 8.42 29.71 49.29
N ASN A 25 9.42 30.58 49.39
CA ASN A 25 9.26 32.02 49.28
C ASN A 25 8.90 32.48 47.86
N ILE A 26 9.46 31.84 46.82
CA ILE A 26 9.12 32.21 45.44
C ILE A 26 7.76 31.64 45.02
N GLY A 27 7.29 30.52 45.60
CA GLY A 27 6.02 29.89 45.28
C GLY A 27 6.03 29.10 43.96
N SER A 28 5.01 28.26 43.75
CA SER A 28 5.03 27.19 42.73
C SER A 28 4.19 27.44 41.48
N SER A 29 3.76 28.69 41.25
CA SER A 29 2.92 29.02 40.09
C SER A 29 3.67 28.83 38.75
N LEU A 30 2.94 28.53 37.67
CA LEU A 30 3.54 28.37 36.33
C LEU A 30 4.34 29.59 35.85
N PRO A 31 3.85 30.85 36.02
CA PRO A 31 4.65 32.03 35.70
C PRO A 31 5.96 32.12 36.48
N ILE A 32 5.94 31.76 37.77
CA ILE A 32 7.15 31.77 38.61
C ILE A 32 8.14 30.70 38.17
N ARG A 33 7.67 29.49 37.88
CA ARG A 33 8.52 28.42 37.35
C ARG A 33 9.20 28.79 36.04
N ARG A 34 8.46 29.43 35.13
CA ARG A 34 9.01 29.93 33.87
C ARG A 34 10.04 31.05 34.10
N ALA A 35 9.72 32.03 34.95
CA ALA A 35 10.65 33.09 35.32
C ALA A 35 11.91 32.55 36.01
N PHE A 36 11.77 31.51 36.85
CA PHE A 36 12.89 30.83 37.50
C PHE A 36 13.81 30.13 36.48
N ARG A 37 13.24 29.43 35.51
CA ARG A 37 14.01 28.81 34.42
C ARG A 37 14.80 29.86 33.62
N ASN A 38 14.18 30.99 33.29
CA ASN A 38 14.85 32.09 32.59
C ASN A 38 15.97 32.68 33.44
N TRP A 39 15.69 33.01 34.71
CA TRP A 39 16.66 33.53 35.67
C TRP A 39 17.86 32.59 35.83
N LEU A 40 17.62 31.30 36.01
CA LEU A 40 18.70 30.31 36.17
C LEU A 40 19.50 30.16 34.87
N SER A 41 18.83 30.16 33.72
CA SER A 41 19.51 30.14 32.42
C SER A 41 20.41 31.36 32.22
N GLU A 42 19.96 32.55 32.63
CA GLU A 42 20.76 33.78 32.62
C GLU A 42 21.96 33.69 33.57
N LYS A 43 21.78 33.15 34.79
CA LYS A 43 22.89 32.91 35.73
C LYS A 43 23.90 31.92 35.18
N LEU A 44 23.45 30.84 34.55
CA LEU A 44 24.33 29.85 33.91
C LEU A 44 25.08 30.42 32.69
N LEU A 45 24.53 31.45 32.02
CA LEU A 45 25.22 32.19 30.96
C LEU A 45 26.25 33.18 31.52
N ASN A 46 25.88 33.96 32.53
CA ASN A 46 26.65 35.13 32.97
C ASN A 46 27.54 34.89 34.20
N ASN A 47 27.18 33.97 35.10
CA ASN A 47 27.88 33.72 36.36
C ASN A 47 27.62 32.31 36.92
N LYS A 48 28.25 31.30 36.30
CA LYS A 48 28.07 29.87 36.63
C LYS A 48 28.40 29.54 38.09
N GLU A 49 29.45 30.15 38.65
CA GLU A 49 29.91 29.89 40.02
C GLU A 49 28.87 30.30 41.07
N ALA A 50 28.11 31.37 40.81
CA ALA A 50 27.10 31.87 41.77
C ALA A 50 25.93 30.90 42.00
N VAL A 51 25.67 29.98 41.08
CA VAL A 51 24.55 29.02 41.15
C VAL A 51 25.00 27.56 41.22
N LYS A 52 26.32 27.30 41.22
CA LYS A 52 26.89 25.95 41.24
C LYS A 52 26.47 25.17 42.49
N SER A 53 26.77 25.68 43.68
CA SER A 53 26.40 25.04 44.96
C SER A 53 24.88 24.93 45.15
N PHE A 54 24.12 25.85 44.55
CA PHE A 54 22.66 25.79 44.55
C PHE A 54 22.13 24.60 43.77
N ILE A 55 22.61 24.41 42.54
CA ILE A 55 22.26 23.27 41.69
C ILE A 55 22.68 21.97 42.37
N GLU A 56 23.91 21.93 42.91
CA GLU A 56 24.47 20.74 43.56
C GLU A 56 23.58 20.26 44.72
N ASN A 57 23.34 21.13 45.70
CA ASN A 57 22.57 20.77 46.88
C ASN A 57 21.10 20.47 46.56
N THR A 58 20.50 21.18 45.59
CA THR A 58 19.08 20.99 45.27
C THR A 58 18.81 19.64 44.60
N ILE A 59 19.75 19.11 43.82
CA ILE A 59 19.59 17.80 43.19
C ILE A 59 19.64 16.67 44.25
N TYR A 60 20.53 16.79 45.25
CA TYR A 60 20.67 15.82 46.35
C TYR A 60 19.58 15.90 47.41
N ASP A 61 18.92 17.04 47.58
CA ASP A 61 17.92 17.23 48.64
C ASP A 61 16.57 16.64 48.23
N ASP A 62 16.18 15.52 48.86
CA ASP A 62 14.91 14.82 48.61
C ASP A 62 13.67 15.54 49.15
N GLU A 63 13.84 16.56 50.00
CA GLU A 63 12.72 17.37 50.51
C GLU A 63 12.27 18.44 49.51
N ILE A 64 13.10 18.78 48.51
CA ILE A 64 12.73 19.72 47.45
C ILE A 64 11.85 19.03 46.41
N GLU A 65 10.75 19.69 46.03
CA GLU A 65 9.80 19.09 45.12
C GLU A 65 10.39 18.84 43.73
N SER A 66 10.02 17.68 43.16
CA SER A 66 10.56 17.20 41.88
C SER A 66 10.44 18.21 40.74
N TYR A 67 9.40 19.04 40.71
CA TYR A 67 9.20 19.99 39.63
C TYR A 67 10.25 21.11 39.63
N TRP A 68 10.81 21.49 40.80
CA TRP A 68 11.94 22.44 40.86
C TRP A 68 13.23 21.82 40.35
N LYS A 69 13.47 20.55 40.71
CA LYS A 69 14.58 19.77 40.14
C LYS A 69 14.46 19.70 38.61
N ASP A 70 13.24 19.57 38.08
CA ASP A 70 13.00 19.57 36.63
C ASP A 70 13.36 20.91 35.99
N GLU A 71 12.92 22.03 36.56
CA GLU A 71 13.27 23.37 36.07
C GLU A 71 14.78 23.61 36.06
N ILE A 72 15.48 23.14 37.10
CA ILE A 72 16.95 23.21 37.19
C ILE A 72 17.59 22.36 36.09
N LEU A 73 17.22 21.08 35.99
CA LEU A 73 17.77 20.17 34.99
C LEU A 73 17.56 20.71 33.57
N ILE A 74 16.37 21.25 33.26
CA ILE A 74 16.09 21.86 31.96
C ILE A 74 17.04 23.04 31.70
N SER A 75 17.22 23.94 32.68
CA SER A 75 18.11 25.09 32.55
C SER A 75 19.58 24.67 32.36
N VAL A 76 20.02 23.64 33.09
CA VAL A 76 21.35 23.05 32.95
C VAL A 76 21.56 22.45 31.56
N LEU A 77 20.64 21.60 31.10
CA LEU A 77 20.71 20.93 29.79
C LEU A 77 20.68 21.91 28.61
N LEU A 78 20.01 23.05 28.75
CA LEU A 78 19.99 24.10 27.73
C LEU A 78 21.29 24.93 27.68
N SER A 79 22.12 24.88 28.72
CA SER A 79 23.34 25.69 28.87
C SER A 79 24.62 24.90 28.64
N ASP A 80 25.77 25.56 28.52
CA ASP A 80 27.09 24.91 28.45
C ASP A 80 27.54 24.32 29.80
N TYR A 81 26.79 24.52 30.89
CA TYR A 81 27.08 23.92 32.19
C TYR A 81 26.77 22.43 32.23
N ALA A 82 26.02 21.89 31.26
CA ALA A 82 25.68 20.47 31.22
C ALA A 82 26.94 19.57 31.31
N GLY A 83 28.03 19.91 30.64
CA GLY A 83 29.28 19.13 30.71
C GLY A 83 29.83 19.01 32.13
N VAL A 84 29.80 20.11 32.89
CA VAL A 84 30.23 20.13 34.30
C VAL A 84 29.28 19.30 35.16
N PHE A 85 27.97 19.42 34.91
CA PHE A 85 26.95 18.63 35.61
C PHE A 85 27.17 17.12 35.44
N PHE A 86 27.34 16.63 34.20
CA PHE A 86 27.54 15.19 33.95
C PHE A 86 28.82 14.65 34.58
N GLN A 87 29.87 15.46 34.71
CA GLN A 87 31.10 15.07 35.41
C GLN A 87 30.89 14.98 36.92
N LEU A 88 30.21 15.96 37.52
CA LEU A 88 29.99 16.01 38.97
C LEU A 88 29.02 14.92 39.45
N PHE A 89 28.00 14.63 38.65
CA PHE A 89 26.91 13.72 39.01
C PHE A 89 27.03 12.32 38.41
N GLU A 90 28.19 11.96 37.84
CA GLU A 90 28.39 10.67 37.14
C GLU A 90 27.94 9.46 37.99
N ASN A 91 28.40 9.35 39.23
CA ASN A 91 27.99 8.26 40.14
C ASN A 91 26.48 8.28 40.41
N LYS A 92 25.90 9.47 40.63
CA LYS A 92 24.47 9.62 40.92
C LYS A 92 23.59 9.25 39.73
N LEU A 93 24.08 9.45 38.50
CA LEU A 93 23.41 9.05 37.26
C LEU A 93 23.42 7.53 37.06
N LEU A 94 24.41 6.83 37.64
CA LEU A 94 24.54 5.38 37.59
C LEU A 94 23.82 4.65 38.74
N GLU A 95 23.49 5.35 39.83
CA GLU A 95 22.74 4.81 40.97
C GLU A 95 21.27 4.51 40.64
N ASP A 96 20.59 3.79 41.54
CA ASP A 96 19.13 3.59 41.55
C ASP A 96 18.52 3.16 40.21
N ASN A 97 19.18 2.22 39.52
CA ASN A 97 18.77 1.75 38.19
C ASN A 97 18.61 2.91 37.19
N GLN A 98 19.58 3.83 37.23
CA GLN A 98 19.73 5.00 36.36
C GLN A 98 18.51 5.92 36.31
N LYS A 99 17.70 5.94 37.38
CA LYS A 99 16.43 6.71 37.43
C LYS A 99 16.62 8.20 37.10
N LEU A 100 17.70 8.81 37.56
CA LEU A 100 18.01 10.22 37.27
C LEU A 100 18.37 10.43 35.79
N LEU A 101 19.16 9.54 35.20
CA LEU A 101 19.49 9.59 33.77
C LEU A 101 18.23 9.46 32.91
N ILE A 102 17.36 8.51 33.23
CA ILE A 102 16.10 8.30 32.50
C ILE A 102 15.20 9.54 32.57
N LYS A 103 15.13 10.16 33.74
CA LYS A 103 14.43 11.44 33.93
C LYS A 103 15.02 12.54 33.07
N ILE A 104 16.36 12.65 33.01
CA ILE A 104 17.05 13.61 32.16
C ILE A 104 16.75 13.36 30.67
N VAL A 105 16.79 12.11 30.20
CA VAL A 105 16.44 11.78 28.81
C VAL A 105 15.00 12.21 28.48
N PHE A 106 14.06 11.99 29.39
CA PHE A 106 12.68 12.45 29.23
C PHE A 106 12.58 13.99 29.14
N LEU A 107 13.22 14.72 30.06
CA LEU A 107 13.23 16.19 30.07
C LEU A 107 13.92 16.76 28.82
N LEU A 108 15.00 16.12 28.37
CA LEU A 108 15.74 16.50 27.18
C LEU A 108 14.84 16.41 25.92
N ARG A 109 14.09 15.31 25.78
CA ARG A 109 13.22 15.08 24.62
C ARG A 109 11.93 15.91 24.61
N THR A 110 11.52 16.47 25.75
CA THR A 110 10.26 17.23 25.90
C THR A 110 10.48 18.73 26.02
N ALA A 111 11.49 19.17 26.78
CA ALA A 111 11.72 20.58 27.10
C ALA A 111 12.95 21.19 26.40
N CYS A 112 13.88 20.37 25.92
CA CYS A 112 15.12 20.84 25.28
C CYS A 112 15.05 20.74 23.74
N LYS A 113 13.95 21.21 23.16
CA LYS A 113 13.73 21.26 21.71
C LYS A 113 13.27 22.66 21.29
N GLU A 114 13.57 23.06 20.06
CA GLU A 114 13.02 24.27 19.45
C GLU A 114 12.32 23.98 18.12
N ILE A 115 11.52 24.93 17.66
CA ILE A 115 10.83 24.85 16.38
C ILE A 115 11.86 24.88 15.24
N ASP A 116 11.71 23.95 14.30
CA ASP A 116 12.53 23.89 13.09
C ASP A 116 12.03 24.91 12.05
N GLU A 117 12.42 26.17 12.24
CA GLU A 117 12.00 27.28 11.37
C GLU A 117 12.48 27.14 9.92
N ALA A 118 13.63 26.48 9.71
CA ALA A 118 14.17 26.25 8.38
C ALA A 118 13.25 25.30 7.59
N LEU A 119 12.82 24.22 8.24
CA LEU A 119 11.88 23.27 7.65
C LEU A 119 10.51 23.90 7.42
N LEU A 120 9.99 24.72 8.35
CA LEU A 120 8.75 25.47 8.15
C LEU A 120 8.80 26.39 6.92
N LYS A 121 9.91 27.12 6.73
CA LYS A 121 10.11 27.98 5.56
C LYS A 121 10.14 27.17 4.25
N GLN A 122 10.77 26.00 4.26
CA GLN A 122 10.84 25.12 3.09
C GLN A 122 9.46 24.63 2.64
N PHE A 123 8.55 24.40 3.58
CA PHE A 123 7.15 24.07 3.30
C PHE A 123 6.25 25.30 3.03
N GLY A 124 6.80 26.51 2.98
CA GLY A 124 6.02 27.74 2.79
C GLY A 124 5.11 28.11 3.98
N LEU A 125 5.33 27.51 5.15
CA LEU A 125 4.52 27.69 6.35
C LEU A 125 5.05 28.86 7.20
N LYS A 126 4.17 29.77 7.62
CA LYS A 126 4.49 30.88 8.55
C LYS A 126 4.21 30.49 10.00
N ARG A 127 4.92 31.12 10.95
CA ARG A 127 4.76 30.94 12.42
C ARG A 127 3.31 31.05 12.93
N ASN A 128 2.43 31.75 12.20
CA ASN A 128 1.04 32.00 12.57
C ASN A 128 0.04 30.95 12.06
N PHE A 129 0.49 29.90 11.37
CA PHE A 129 -0.37 28.75 11.09
C PHE A 129 -0.43 27.86 12.34
N ILE A 130 -1.62 27.69 12.90
CA ILE A 130 -1.92 26.66 13.90
C ILE A 130 -1.76 25.31 13.18
N LEU A 131 -0.53 24.79 13.15
CA LEU A 131 -0.25 23.47 12.61
C LEU A 131 -0.69 22.42 13.61
N ASN A 132 -1.41 21.41 13.15
CA ASN A 132 -1.64 20.17 13.90
C ASN A 132 -0.34 19.35 14.11
N THR A 133 0.80 19.79 13.55
CA THR A 133 2.12 19.12 13.66
C THR A 133 3.24 20.17 13.68
N ILE A 134 3.96 20.31 14.80
CA ILE A 134 5.10 21.23 14.89
C ILE A 134 6.40 20.45 14.76
N PHE A 135 7.15 20.73 13.70
CA PHE A 135 8.47 20.16 13.50
C PHE A 135 9.47 20.78 14.48
N THR A 136 10.08 19.95 15.32
CA THR A 136 11.06 20.38 16.33
C THR A 136 12.44 19.79 16.06
N LYS A 137 13.47 20.43 16.64
CA LYS A 137 14.86 19.96 16.62
C LYS A 137 15.52 20.07 18.00
N PRO A 138 16.52 19.23 18.32
CA PRO A 138 17.31 19.32 19.55
C PRO A 138 17.88 20.72 19.82
N LYS A 139 17.86 21.15 21.09
CA LYS A 139 18.44 22.42 21.56
C LYS A 139 19.21 22.23 22.86
N GLY A 140 20.37 22.88 22.99
CA GLY A 140 21.19 22.90 24.21
C GLY A 140 22.30 21.86 24.21
N SER A 141 23.34 22.11 25.02
CA SER A 141 24.52 21.23 25.09
C SER A 141 24.23 19.88 25.77
N GLY A 142 23.14 19.80 26.54
CA GLY A 142 22.70 18.59 27.22
C GLY A 142 22.47 17.39 26.29
N TRP A 143 22.09 17.61 25.02
CA TRP A 143 21.98 16.51 24.05
C TRP A 143 23.32 15.82 23.80
N HIS A 144 24.38 16.61 23.59
CA HIS A 144 25.73 16.09 23.40
C HIS A 144 26.20 15.36 24.66
N CYS A 145 26.01 15.97 25.84
CA CYS A 145 26.47 15.39 27.10
C CYS A 145 25.75 14.09 27.45
N VAL A 146 24.44 13.98 27.21
CA VAL A 146 23.67 12.75 27.45
C VAL A 146 24.13 11.64 26.49
N ILE A 147 24.28 11.94 25.20
CA ILE A 147 24.75 10.95 24.22
C ILE A 147 26.17 10.49 24.57
N ASP A 148 27.05 11.40 24.95
CA ASP A 148 28.41 11.11 25.39
C ASP A 148 28.43 10.20 26.62
N PHE A 149 27.59 10.53 27.62
CA PHE A 149 27.47 9.74 28.84
C PHE A 149 26.98 8.32 28.55
N ILE A 150 25.93 8.19 27.74
CA ILE A 150 25.40 6.87 27.34
C ILE A 150 26.45 6.10 26.55
N HIS A 151 27.17 6.76 25.64
CA HIS A 151 28.21 6.11 24.85
C HIS A 151 29.34 5.58 25.73
N LYS A 152 29.75 6.33 26.76
CA LYS A 152 30.79 5.94 27.73
C LYS A 152 30.40 4.69 28.53
N HIS A 153 29.12 4.55 28.90
CA HIS A 153 28.61 3.48 29.77
C HIS A 153 27.75 2.42 29.05
N LYS A 154 27.69 2.42 27.72
CA LYS A 154 26.80 1.52 26.96
C LYS A 154 27.01 0.03 27.25
N ASN A 155 28.25 -0.38 27.55
CA ASN A 155 28.55 -1.76 27.94
C ASN A 155 28.00 -2.11 29.32
N ASP A 156 27.99 -1.15 30.25
CA ASP A 156 27.45 -1.33 31.61
C ASP A 156 25.92 -1.48 31.56
N PHE A 157 25.26 -0.74 30.65
CA PHE A 157 23.82 -0.79 30.47
C PHE A 157 23.34 -2.06 29.73
N GLY A 158 24.14 -2.61 28.82
CA GLY A 158 23.71 -3.70 27.95
C GLY A 158 22.41 -3.31 27.21
N LEU A 159 21.35 -4.12 27.30
CA LEU A 159 20.04 -3.81 26.69
C LEU A 159 19.07 -3.06 27.63
N GLN A 160 19.52 -2.64 28.81
CA GLN A 160 18.67 -1.89 29.74
C GLN A 160 18.31 -0.51 29.15
N HIS A 161 17.07 -0.08 29.39
CA HIS A 161 16.54 1.23 28.95
C HIS A 161 16.52 1.48 27.44
N ILE A 162 16.69 0.44 26.61
CA ILE A 162 16.69 0.56 25.14
C ILE A 162 15.46 1.31 24.60
N ASN A 163 14.27 1.08 25.18
CA ASN A 163 13.02 1.75 24.76
C ASN A 163 13.05 3.27 24.96
N ILE A 164 13.90 3.77 25.86
CA ILE A 164 14.03 5.19 26.19
C ILE A 164 15.17 5.82 25.40
N ILE A 165 16.25 5.06 25.21
CA ILE A 165 17.45 5.52 24.51
C ILE A 165 17.23 5.55 22.98
N LEU A 166 16.62 4.54 22.36
CA LEU A 166 16.43 4.56 20.89
C LEU A 166 15.67 5.80 20.38
N PRO A 167 14.55 6.21 21.01
CA PRO A 167 13.89 7.45 20.62
C PRO A 167 14.75 8.71 20.81
N LEU A 168 15.65 8.74 21.79
CA LEU A 168 16.62 9.84 21.96
C LEU A 168 17.58 9.90 20.77
N LEU A 169 18.18 8.77 20.41
CA LEU A 169 19.11 8.67 19.28
C LEU A 169 18.43 9.07 17.97
N ASN A 170 17.20 8.60 17.76
CA ASN A 170 16.40 8.94 16.58
C ASN A 170 16.03 10.44 16.54
N ASP A 171 15.61 11.04 17.66
CA ASP A 171 15.33 12.49 17.74
C ASP A 171 16.57 13.33 17.38
N TRP A 172 17.76 12.89 17.80
CA TRP A 172 19.04 13.54 17.47
C TRP A 172 19.41 13.37 16.00
N ASN A 173 19.56 12.12 15.54
CA ASN A 173 20.05 11.80 14.20
C ASN A 173 19.09 12.26 13.10
N ASN A 174 17.79 12.36 13.37
CA ASN A 174 16.82 12.88 12.39
C ASN A 174 17.16 14.31 11.95
N LYS A 175 17.75 15.12 12.85
CA LYS A 175 18.08 16.53 12.59
C LYS A 175 19.57 16.81 12.46
N ASN A 176 20.44 15.98 13.03
CA ASN A 176 21.89 16.18 13.04
C ASN A 176 22.59 14.99 12.36
N LYS A 177 23.16 15.23 11.17
CA LYS A 177 23.84 14.19 10.35
C LYS A 177 25.36 14.20 10.48
N GLN A 178 25.92 15.12 11.26
CA GLN A 178 27.36 15.33 11.38
C GLN A 178 27.75 15.68 12.82
N GLY A 179 29.01 15.43 13.17
CA GLY A 179 29.62 15.77 14.45
C GLY A 179 29.75 14.60 15.42
N ASP A 180 30.55 14.80 16.47
CA ASP A 180 30.95 13.76 17.43
C ASP A 180 29.76 13.14 18.18
N ALA A 181 28.75 13.93 18.54
CA ALA A 181 27.52 13.41 19.14
C ALA A 181 26.74 12.51 18.16
N THR A 182 26.70 12.84 16.87
CA THR A 182 26.08 11.97 15.85
C THR A 182 26.86 10.67 15.71
N LYS A 183 28.20 10.75 15.67
CA LYS A 183 29.07 9.56 15.67
C LYS A 183 28.75 8.62 16.83
N LYS A 184 28.80 9.14 18.06
CA LYS A 184 28.54 8.37 19.28
C LYS A 184 27.11 7.83 19.33
N SER A 185 26.13 8.62 18.90
CA SER A 185 24.72 8.20 18.79
C SER A 185 24.58 6.98 17.86
N SER A 186 25.16 7.04 16.67
CA SER A 186 25.13 5.93 15.71
C SER A 186 25.93 4.72 16.21
N GLN A 187 27.03 4.92 16.93
CA GLN A 187 27.78 3.83 17.58
C GLN A 187 27.01 3.16 18.73
N ILE A 188 26.18 3.90 19.48
CA ILE A 188 25.27 3.31 20.48
C ILE A 188 24.21 2.47 19.77
N ALA A 189 23.60 3.00 18.70
CA ALA A 189 22.59 2.27 17.94
C ALA A 189 23.17 0.98 17.30
N LEU A 190 24.38 1.05 16.74
CA LEU A 190 25.07 -0.11 16.18
C LEU A 190 25.40 -1.15 17.27
N PHE A 191 25.84 -0.71 18.45
CA PHE A 191 26.05 -1.59 19.61
C PHE A 191 24.76 -2.34 20.00
N TYR A 192 23.63 -1.66 20.08
CA TYR A 192 22.35 -2.32 20.37
C TYR A 192 21.91 -3.26 19.25
N TYR A 193 22.19 -2.91 17.99
CA TYR A 193 21.95 -3.82 16.85
C TYR A 193 22.71 -5.12 17.03
N ASP A 194 24.02 -5.03 17.32
CA ASP A 194 24.87 -6.20 17.50
C ASP A 194 24.46 -7.03 18.73
N GLU A 195 24.12 -6.41 19.87
CA GLU A 195 23.70 -7.15 21.06
C GLU A 195 22.35 -7.86 20.88
N ILE A 196 21.40 -7.25 20.15
CA ILE A 196 20.11 -7.88 19.82
C ILE A 196 20.31 -9.07 18.86
N THR A 197 21.23 -8.92 17.90
CA THR A 197 21.46 -9.91 16.83
C THR A 197 22.61 -10.89 17.13
N LYS A 198 23.10 -10.88 18.38
CA LYS A 198 24.26 -11.68 18.83
C LYS A 198 24.09 -13.19 18.66
N ASN A 199 22.84 -13.67 18.71
CA ASN A 199 22.50 -15.10 18.58
C ASN A 199 21.80 -15.42 17.24
N GLY A 200 21.97 -14.58 16.22
CA GLY A 200 21.31 -14.67 14.90
C GLY A 200 20.51 -13.42 14.54
N GLY A 201 19.89 -13.37 13.35
CA GLY A 201 19.06 -12.25 12.91
C GLY A 201 17.86 -11.96 13.83
N PHE A 202 17.10 -10.91 13.51
CA PHE A 202 15.93 -10.52 14.31
C PHE A 202 14.93 -11.67 14.47
N SER A 203 14.59 -12.03 15.71
CA SER A 203 13.47 -12.94 15.96
C SER A 203 12.17 -12.37 15.37
N TYR A 204 11.27 -13.23 14.89
CA TYR A 204 9.98 -12.83 14.29
C TYR A 204 9.16 -11.86 15.18
N ASN A 205 9.40 -11.87 16.50
CA ASN A 205 8.75 -11.03 17.51
C ASN A 205 9.26 -9.58 17.58
N TYR A 206 10.40 -9.22 16.96
CA TYR A 206 10.97 -7.87 17.02
C TYR A 206 10.64 -7.00 15.78
N ARG A 207 9.76 -7.49 14.89
CA ARG A 207 9.44 -6.90 13.57
C ARG A 207 8.62 -5.59 13.57
N ASN A 208 8.44 -4.93 14.72
CA ASN A 208 7.69 -3.67 14.84
C ASN A 208 8.60 -2.43 15.02
N GLU A 209 7.98 -1.25 15.04
CA GLU A 209 8.50 0.14 15.16
C GLU A 209 9.87 0.33 15.86
N LYS A 210 10.21 -0.52 16.85
CA LYS A 210 11.54 -0.57 17.51
C LYS A 210 12.70 -0.83 16.55
N LYS A 211 12.49 -1.67 15.54
CA LYS A 211 13.49 -1.95 14.49
C LYS A 211 13.87 -0.70 13.72
N GLU A 212 12.88 0.11 13.33
CA GLU A 212 13.14 1.36 12.61
C GLU A 212 13.89 2.36 13.50
N LEU A 213 13.48 2.51 14.78
CA LEU A 213 14.18 3.36 15.74
C LEU A 213 15.63 2.93 16.01
N LEU A 214 15.97 1.68 15.74
CA LEU A 214 17.33 1.16 15.84
C LEU A 214 18.14 1.38 14.55
N ILE A 215 17.57 1.07 13.39
CA ILE A 215 18.26 1.14 12.10
C ILE A 215 18.46 2.60 11.66
N ARG A 216 17.45 3.47 11.82
CA ARG A 216 17.52 4.85 11.32
C ARG A 216 18.71 5.64 11.88
N PRO A 217 19.00 5.65 13.20
CA PRO A 217 20.17 6.35 13.71
C PRO A 217 21.50 5.84 13.14
N ILE A 218 21.62 4.53 12.89
CA ILE A 218 22.82 3.94 12.26
C ILE A 218 23.00 4.52 10.85
N LEU A 219 21.97 4.42 10.01
CA LEU A 219 22.06 4.85 8.61
C LEU A 219 22.19 6.37 8.46
N GLN A 220 21.50 7.15 9.29
CA GLN A 220 21.53 8.61 9.23
C GLN A 220 22.83 9.23 9.75
N GLY A 221 23.64 8.50 10.51
CA GLY A 221 24.99 8.93 10.91
C GLY A 221 26.10 8.20 10.15
N ALA A 222 25.79 7.55 9.02
CA ALA A 222 26.74 6.73 8.27
C ALA A 222 28.02 7.46 7.83
N SER A 223 27.92 8.78 7.60
CA SER A 223 29.05 9.66 7.31
C SER A 223 30.08 9.75 8.45
N GLU A 224 29.66 9.51 9.70
CA GLU A 224 30.49 9.60 10.90
C GLU A 224 31.01 8.23 11.39
N ILE A 225 30.34 7.15 10.99
CA ILE A 225 30.67 5.74 11.34
C ILE A 225 31.05 4.91 10.11
N THR A 226 31.69 5.55 9.13
CA THR A 226 32.01 4.94 7.84
C THR A 226 32.91 3.70 7.96
N GLU A 227 33.88 3.70 8.86
CA GLU A 227 34.80 2.56 9.04
C GLU A 227 34.09 1.37 9.68
N GLU A 228 33.23 1.61 10.67
CA GLU A 228 32.40 0.58 11.28
C GLU A 228 31.43 -0.05 10.27
N LEU A 229 30.79 0.77 9.42
CA LEU A 229 29.88 0.27 8.39
C LEU A 229 30.60 -0.50 7.28
N LYS A 230 31.84 -0.14 6.92
CA LYS A 230 32.64 -0.93 5.97
C LYS A 230 32.85 -2.35 6.48
N VAL A 231 33.20 -2.51 7.76
CA VAL A 231 33.36 -3.85 8.38
C VAL A 231 32.07 -4.66 8.27
N VAL A 232 30.92 -4.03 8.61
CA VAL A 232 29.61 -4.67 8.49
C VAL A 232 29.31 -5.08 7.05
N PHE A 233 29.54 -4.19 6.08
CA PHE A 233 29.24 -4.48 4.68
C PHE A 233 30.20 -5.51 4.06
N ASP A 234 31.48 -5.50 4.45
CA ASP A 234 32.46 -6.50 4.03
C ASP A 234 32.07 -7.90 4.56
N GLU A 235 31.55 -8.01 5.79
CA GLU A 235 31.01 -9.26 6.35
C GLU A 235 29.83 -9.76 5.50
N ILE A 236 28.84 -8.90 5.22
CA ILE A 236 27.67 -9.26 4.40
C ILE A 236 28.08 -9.78 3.02
N ILE A 237 29.00 -9.07 2.37
CA ILE A 237 29.43 -9.36 0.99
C ILE A 237 30.28 -10.62 0.93
N SER A 238 31.23 -10.81 1.87
CA SER A 238 32.14 -11.95 1.85
C SER A 238 31.46 -13.28 2.19
N GLU A 239 30.47 -13.25 3.08
CA GLU A 239 29.70 -14.43 3.49
C GLU A 239 28.41 -14.63 2.68
N ASN A 240 28.07 -13.69 1.80
CA ASN A 240 26.82 -13.67 1.02
C ASN A 240 25.57 -13.78 1.92
N GLN A 241 25.53 -12.98 2.99
CA GLN A 241 24.46 -12.96 4.00
C GLN A 241 23.17 -12.32 3.47
N THR A 242 22.44 -13.05 2.63
CA THR A 242 21.19 -12.58 2.00
C THR A 242 19.93 -13.26 2.53
N ASN A 243 20.03 -14.14 3.54
CA ASN A 243 18.88 -14.81 4.14
C ASN A 243 18.26 -13.96 5.24
N HIS A 244 16.94 -14.06 5.40
CA HIS A 244 16.20 -13.32 6.44
C HIS A 244 16.64 -13.61 7.89
N THR A 245 17.37 -14.72 8.11
CA THR A 245 17.94 -15.11 9.40
C THR A 245 19.32 -14.53 9.66
N ASP A 246 19.94 -13.91 8.66
CA ASP A 246 21.30 -13.40 8.76
C ASP A 246 21.33 -12.11 9.58
N LYS A 247 22.45 -11.90 10.27
CA LYS A 247 22.62 -10.85 11.28
C LYS A 247 22.28 -9.46 10.74
N TYR A 248 22.80 -9.11 9.57
CA TYR A 248 22.66 -7.78 8.97
C TYR A 248 21.64 -7.69 7.84
N TYR A 249 20.83 -8.74 7.61
CA TYR A 249 19.82 -8.76 6.55
C TYR A 249 18.91 -7.54 6.59
N GLU A 250 18.43 -7.18 7.78
CA GLU A 250 17.48 -6.08 7.92
C GLU A 250 18.11 -4.70 7.70
N LEU A 251 19.39 -4.54 8.06
CA LEU A 251 20.15 -3.33 7.78
C LEU A 251 20.32 -3.15 6.26
N ALA A 252 20.76 -4.21 5.57
CA ALA A 252 20.92 -4.20 4.11
C ALA A 252 19.58 -4.00 3.38
N LYS A 253 18.52 -4.67 3.84
CA LYS A 253 17.16 -4.49 3.32
C LYS A 253 16.73 -3.03 3.40
N THR A 254 16.86 -2.38 4.56
CA THR A 254 16.48 -0.97 4.71
C THR A 254 17.30 -0.04 3.81
N ILE A 255 18.60 -0.32 3.61
CA ILE A 255 19.45 0.45 2.67
C ILE A 255 18.91 0.34 1.23
N LEU A 256 18.42 -0.83 0.84
CA LEU A 256 17.97 -1.10 -0.54
C LEU A 256 16.49 -0.75 -0.80
N THR A 257 15.70 -0.42 0.22
CA THR A 257 14.25 -0.15 0.09
C THR A 257 13.80 1.20 0.65
N SER A 258 14.57 1.86 1.52
CA SER A 258 14.21 3.18 2.08
C SER A 258 15.09 4.29 1.49
N ILE A 259 14.52 5.08 0.58
CA ILE A 259 15.24 6.22 -0.02
C ILE A 259 15.58 7.33 1.00
N ILE A 260 14.77 7.46 2.06
CA ILE A 260 14.97 8.47 3.10
C ILE A 260 16.10 8.04 4.05
N ASP A 261 16.05 6.79 4.52
CA ASP A 261 17.00 6.33 5.53
C ASP A 261 18.37 5.98 4.92
N SER A 262 18.40 5.54 3.66
CA SER A 262 19.65 5.18 2.97
C SER A 262 20.48 6.38 2.49
N PHE A 263 19.94 7.60 2.51
CA PHE A 263 20.55 8.77 1.86
C PHE A 263 22.02 9.02 2.28
N GLU A 264 22.31 9.06 3.58
CA GLU A 264 23.67 9.31 4.08
C GLU A 264 24.63 8.14 3.80
N VAL A 265 24.10 6.91 3.75
CA VAL A 265 24.87 5.71 3.37
C VAL A 265 25.25 5.77 1.90
N VAL A 266 24.29 6.06 1.02
CA VAL A 266 24.52 6.17 -0.43
C VAL A 266 25.52 7.27 -0.74
N LYS A 267 25.44 8.40 -0.03
CA LYS A 267 26.38 9.51 -0.16
C LYS A 267 27.79 9.17 0.28
N SER A 268 27.95 8.40 1.38
CA SER A 268 29.25 8.14 2.00
C SER A 268 29.92 6.85 1.50
N LEU A 269 29.13 5.85 1.12
CA LEU A 269 29.56 4.49 0.76
C LEU A 269 28.87 3.95 -0.51
N PRO A 270 28.79 4.72 -1.63
CA PRO A 270 28.02 4.33 -2.81
C PRO A 270 28.45 2.98 -3.41
N ASN A 271 29.75 2.70 -3.45
CA ASN A 271 30.31 1.46 -3.99
C ASN A 271 29.88 0.22 -3.19
N TYR A 272 29.69 0.35 -1.87
CA TYR A 272 29.17 -0.75 -1.07
C TYR A 272 27.70 -0.98 -1.32
N VAL A 273 26.90 0.09 -1.46
CA VAL A 273 25.47 -0.03 -1.78
C VAL A 273 25.27 -0.74 -3.12
N VAL A 274 26.09 -0.44 -4.14
CA VAL A 274 26.08 -1.14 -5.43
C VAL A 274 26.38 -2.64 -5.27
N LYS A 275 27.39 -3.00 -4.46
CA LYS A 275 27.73 -4.41 -4.20
C LYS A 275 26.62 -5.15 -3.44
N LEU A 276 26.03 -4.49 -2.43
CA LEU A 276 24.89 -5.03 -1.70
C LEU A 276 23.71 -5.25 -2.64
N ALA A 277 23.41 -4.29 -3.52
CA ALA A 277 22.36 -4.42 -4.50
C ALA A 277 22.57 -5.63 -5.42
N ASP A 278 23.78 -5.86 -5.94
CA ASP A 278 24.05 -7.02 -6.82
C ASP A 278 23.78 -8.37 -6.14
N ILE A 279 24.26 -8.58 -4.91
CA ILE A 279 24.10 -9.86 -4.20
C ILE A 279 22.65 -10.11 -3.72
N PHE A 280 21.93 -9.06 -3.33
CA PHE A 280 20.55 -9.18 -2.87
C PHE A 280 19.56 -9.32 -4.03
N TRP A 281 19.81 -8.62 -5.13
CA TRP A 281 18.89 -8.61 -6.27
C TRP A 281 19.12 -9.78 -7.22
N PHE A 282 20.38 -10.13 -7.54
CA PHE A 282 20.68 -11.20 -8.49
C PHE A 282 20.89 -12.54 -7.78
N GLN A 283 19.83 -13.34 -7.69
CA GLN A 283 19.80 -14.64 -7.04
C GLN A 283 19.19 -15.71 -7.95
N PRO A 284 19.92 -16.17 -8.98
CA PRO A 284 19.44 -17.22 -9.86
C PRO A 284 19.18 -18.50 -9.06
N LYS A 285 17.96 -19.06 -9.17
CA LYS A 285 17.57 -20.24 -8.41
C LYS A 285 18.38 -21.48 -8.84
N LYS A 286 18.67 -22.35 -7.87
CA LYS A 286 18.99 -23.77 -8.13
C LYS A 286 17.69 -24.53 -8.39
N GLU A 287 17.70 -25.47 -9.33
CA GLU A 287 16.52 -26.27 -9.75
C GLU A 287 15.75 -26.86 -8.54
N GLY A 288 14.41 -26.78 -8.55
CA GLY A 288 13.53 -27.47 -7.59
C GLY A 288 12.57 -26.62 -6.73
N TYR A 289 12.71 -25.29 -6.68
CA TYR A 289 11.80 -24.41 -5.93
C TYR A 289 10.82 -23.66 -6.85
N TYR A 290 9.54 -24.01 -6.81
CA TYR A 290 8.47 -23.27 -7.50
C TYR A 290 8.43 -21.80 -7.01
N SER A 291 8.63 -20.86 -7.94
CA SER A 291 8.23 -19.45 -7.77
C SER A 291 7.20 -19.14 -8.85
N ILE A 292 6.14 -18.44 -8.44
CA ILE A 292 5.01 -18.05 -9.28
C ILE A 292 5.34 -16.77 -10.07
N GLY A 293 6.36 -15.99 -9.66
CA GLY A 293 6.73 -14.71 -10.27
C GLY A 293 7.63 -14.81 -11.51
N VAL A 294 7.64 -13.74 -12.32
CA VAL A 294 8.44 -13.61 -13.55
C VAL A 294 9.91 -13.25 -13.29
N GLU A 295 10.26 -12.85 -12.06
CA GLU A 295 11.61 -12.48 -11.62
C GLU A 295 12.62 -13.62 -11.85
N LYS A 296 12.16 -14.87 -11.70
CA LYS A 296 12.98 -16.07 -11.89
C LYS A 296 13.58 -16.14 -13.31
N TYR A 297 12.88 -15.60 -14.30
CA TYR A 297 13.35 -15.59 -15.69
C TYR A 297 14.47 -14.58 -15.91
N PHE A 298 14.69 -13.62 -15.01
CA PHE A 298 15.76 -12.63 -15.08
C PHE A 298 16.89 -12.93 -14.10
N GLY A 299 16.85 -14.06 -13.39
CA GLY A 299 17.81 -14.40 -12.33
C GLY A 299 17.67 -13.50 -11.10
N ILE A 300 16.52 -12.86 -10.92
CA ILE A 300 16.25 -11.90 -9.84
C ILE A 300 15.62 -12.63 -8.65
N SER A 301 15.98 -12.21 -7.44
CA SER A 301 15.40 -12.74 -6.20
C SER A 301 13.88 -12.53 -6.17
N SER A 302 13.15 -13.62 -5.93
CA SER A 302 11.69 -13.57 -5.71
C SER A 302 11.34 -13.40 -4.23
N SER A 303 12.22 -12.77 -3.45
CA SER A 303 12.00 -12.57 -2.01
C SER A 303 10.85 -11.59 -1.78
N HIS A 304 9.81 -12.06 -1.08
CA HIS A 304 8.65 -11.26 -0.68
C HIS A 304 9.02 -10.04 0.20
N ASP A 305 10.24 -9.97 0.73
CA ASP A 305 10.69 -8.83 1.53
C ASP A 305 11.04 -7.59 0.69
N PHE A 306 11.40 -7.77 -0.57
CA PHE A 306 11.82 -6.70 -1.48
C PHE A 306 10.69 -6.32 -2.44
N HIS A 307 9.51 -6.03 -1.90
CA HIS A 307 8.37 -5.57 -2.69
C HIS A 307 8.60 -4.13 -3.17
N TYR A 308 9.17 -4.00 -4.38
CA TYR A 308 9.33 -2.72 -5.08
C TYR A 308 8.01 -2.20 -5.70
N PHE A 309 6.85 -2.56 -5.14
CA PHE A 309 5.54 -2.16 -5.61
C PHE A 309 4.94 -1.03 -4.75
N PRO A 310 4.35 0.00 -5.38
CA PRO A 310 4.33 0.27 -6.82
C PRO A 310 5.71 0.71 -7.31
N ALA A 311 6.05 0.36 -8.55
CA ALA A 311 7.35 0.74 -9.10
C ALA A 311 7.45 2.27 -9.27
N SER A 312 8.59 2.82 -8.83
CA SER A 312 8.87 4.25 -8.85
C SER A 312 10.38 4.47 -8.99
N ALA A 313 10.77 5.61 -9.56
CA ALA A 313 12.15 6.06 -9.56
C ALA A 313 12.73 6.19 -8.13
N LEU A 314 11.88 6.34 -7.11
CA LEU A 314 12.25 6.52 -5.72
C LEU A 314 12.25 5.21 -4.90
N GLN A 315 11.87 4.08 -5.51
CA GLN A 315 11.69 2.81 -4.79
C GLN A 315 13.03 2.12 -4.46
N THR A 316 14.09 2.42 -5.22
CA THR A 316 15.43 1.83 -5.08
C THR A 316 16.46 2.92 -4.77
N PRO A 317 17.65 2.57 -4.24
CA PRO A 317 18.71 3.55 -4.00
C PRO A 317 19.31 4.13 -5.30
N ILE A 318 18.94 3.61 -6.49
CA ILE A 318 19.54 3.97 -7.78
C ILE A 318 19.45 5.47 -8.06
N PHE A 319 18.31 6.10 -7.79
CA PHE A 319 18.16 7.54 -8.06
C PHE A 319 19.14 8.39 -7.24
N GLN A 320 19.37 8.06 -5.97
CA GLN A 320 20.37 8.76 -5.15
C GLN A 320 21.80 8.37 -5.54
N LEU A 321 22.04 7.11 -5.89
CA LEU A 321 23.33 6.64 -6.39
C LEU A 321 23.75 7.40 -7.66
N LEU A 322 22.83 7.63 -8.60
CA LEU A 322 23.07 8.45 -9.79
C LEU A 322 23.47 9.90 -9.45
N ARG A 323 22.96 10.46 -8.35
CA ARG A 323 23.29 11.83 -7.89
C ARG A 323 24.67 11.92 -7.23
N PHE A 324 25.10 10.89 -6.51
CA PHE A 324 26.35 10.93 -5.73
C PHE A 324 27.52 10.20 -6.39
N ALA A 325 27.27 9.15 -7.18
CA ALA A 325 28.25 8.28 -7.80
C ALA A 325 27.82 7.87 -9.21
N ARG A 326 27.60 8.87 -10.08
CA ARG A 326 27.02 8.68 -11.43
C ARG A 326 27.72 7.60 -12.25
N LYS A 327 29.06 7.63 -12.34
CA LYS A 327 29.81 6.74 -13.22
C LYS A 327 29.68 5.30 -12.77
N GLU A 328 29.92 5.06 -11.49
CA GLU A 328 29.83 3.77 -10.83
C GLU A 328 28.41 3.20 -10.94
N THR A 329 27.40 4.06 -10.87
CA THR A 329 25.99 3.66 -11.01
C THR A 329 25.62 3.34 -12.45
N PHE A 330 26.12 4.07 -13.45
CA PHE A 330 25.94 3.71 -14.86
C PHE A 330 26.55 2.33 -15.15
N ASP A 331 27.79 2.11 -14.69
CA ASP A 331 28.49 0.84 -14.87
C ASP A 331 27.71 -0.30 -14.20
N PHE A 332 27.20 -0.06 -12.99
CA PHE A 332 26.35 -1.02 -12.30
C PHE A 332 25.05 -1.33 -13.06
N ILE A 333 24.26 -0.32 -13.44
CA ILE A 333 23.00 -0.52 -14.18
C ILE A 333 23.28 -1.34 -15.45
N LEU A 334 24.29 -0.95 -16.24
CA LEU A 334 24.64 -1.67 -17.46
C LEU A 334 25.02 -3.13 -17.17
N SER A 335 25.89 -3.37 -16.20
CA SER A 335 26.32 -4.74 -15.85
C SER A 335 25.16 -5.60 -15.33
N PHE A 336 24.32 -5.04 -14.45
CA PHE A 336 23.19 -5.72 -13.84
C PHE A 336 22.10 -6.03 -14.87
N ILE A 337 21.71 -5.07 -15.70
CA ILE A 337 20.69 -5.26 -16.74
C ILE A 337 21.19 -6.25 -17.81
N ASN A 338 22.45 -6.16 -18.22
CA ASN A 338 23.02 -7.12 -19.17
C ASN A 338 22.95 -8.56 -18.61
N LYS A 339 23.35 -8.75 -17.35
CA LYS A 339 23.29 -10.05 -16.65
C LYS A 339 21.86 -10.59 -16.55
N ALA A 340 20.90 -9.73 -16.19
CA ALA A 340 19.50 -10.09 -16.05
C ALA A 340 18.85 -10.48 -17.40
N VAL A 341 19.15 -9.72 -18.46
CA VAL A 341 18.61 -9.99 -19.80
C VAL A 341 19.26 -11.21 -20.45
N GLU A 342 20.56 -11.45 -20.24
CA GLU A 342 21.20 -12.69 -20.65
C GLU A 342 20.52 -13.91 -20.02
N TYR A 343 20.15 -13.84 -18.74
CA TYR A 343 19.37 -14.89 -18.08
C TYR A 343 17.98 -15.05 -18.72
N TYR A 344 17.31 -13.92 -19.03
CA TYR A 344 16.01 -13.92 -19.71
C TYR A 344 16.04 -14.56 -21.09
N THR A 345 17.12 -14.39 -21.84
CA THR A 345 17.29 -15.02 -23.16
C THR A 345 17.41 -16.55 -23.12
N GLN A 346 17.64 -17.12 -21.93
CA GLN A 346 17.72 -18.57 -21.71
C GLN A 346 16.42 -19.16 -21.17
N SER A 347 15.40 -18.33 -20.92
CA SER A 347 14.09 -18.75 -20.43
C SER A 347 13.20 -19.37 -21.52
N GLU A 348 12.04 -19.88 -21.11
CA GLU A 348 11.00 -20.37 -22.04
C GLU A 348 10.48 -19.29 -23.00
N TYR A 349 10.70 -18.00 -22.70
CA TYR A 349 10.32 -16.88 -23.55
C TYR A 349 11.34 -16.55 -24.65
N LYS A 350 12.41 -17.34 -24.81
CA LYS A 350 13.47 -17.11 -25.81
C LYS A 350 12.94 -16.84 -27.22
N ASN A 351 11.85 -17.51 -27.62
CA ASN A 351 11.27 -17.37 -28.95
C ASN A 351 10.61 -16.00 -29.21
N GLN A 352 10.34 -15.22 -28.16
CA GLN A 352 9.76 -13.88 -28.25
C GLN A 352 10.82 -12.76 -28.31
N ILE A 353 12.09 -13.12 -28.10
CA ILE A 353 13.22 -12.18 -28.03
C ILE A 353 13.92 -12.15 -29.38
N LYS A 354 14.18 -10.95 -29.89
CA LYS A 354 14.92 -10.71 -31.13
C LYS A 354 16.26 -10.05 -30.82
N GLU A 355 17.22 -10.20 -31.71
CA GLU A 355 18.45 -9.41 -31.72
C GLU A 355 18.35 -8.31 -32.78
N VAL A 356 18.77 -7.10 -32.43
CA VAL A 356 18.87 -5.96 -33.35
C VAL A 356 20.28 -5.42 -33.38
N GLU A 357 20.67 -4.87 -34.52
CA GLU A 357 21.97 -4.23 -34.74
C GLU A 357 21.83 -2.70 -34.67
N ILE A 358 22.75 -2.08 -33.93
CA ILE A 358 22.86 -0.64 -33.76
C ILE A 358 24.16 -0.19 -34.40
N PHE A 359 24.07 0.81 -35.28
CA PHE A 359 25.19 1.28 -36.08
C PHE A 359 25.73 2.60 -35.52
N ILE A 360 26.97 2.56 -35.02
CA ILE A 360 27.74 3.74 -34.58
C ILE A 360 28.85 3.97 -35.60
N GLU A 361 29.01 5.21 -36.04
CA GLU A 361 29.99 5.57 -37.07
C GLU A 361 31.42 5.24 -36.63
N GLY A 362 32.14 4.48 -37.46
CA GLY A 362 33.52 4.06 -37.19
C GLY A 362 33.67 2.86 -36.24
N GLU A 363 32.57 2.23 -35.82
CA GLU A 363 32.55 1.07 -34.93
C GLU A 363 31.85 -0.14 -35.58
N GLU A 364 32.13 -1.34 -35.08
CA GLU A 364 31.37 -2.54 -35.44
C GLU A 364 29.93 -2.46 -34.90
N PRO A 365 28.92 -3.01 -35.61
CA PRO A 365 27.54 -2.99 -35.15
C PRO A 365 27.38 -3.65 -33.77
N ILE A 366 26.70 -2.95 -32.86
CA ILE A 366 26.41 -3.47 -31.52
C ILE A 366 25.11 -4.26 -31.56
N LYS A 367 25.09 -5.40 -30.89
CA LYS A 367 23.89 -6.26 -30.78
C LYS A 367 23.17 -6.03 -29.46
N GLN A 368 21.86 -5.86 -29.54
CA GLN A 368 20.98 -5.78 -28.37
C GLN A 368 19.78 -6.71 -28.49
N TYR A 369 19.36 -7.29 -27.37
CA TYR A 369 18.13 -8.05 -27.24
C TYR A 369 16.93 -7.12 -27.11
N ILE A 370 15.86 -7.40 -27.86
CA ILE A 370 14.63 -6.61 -27.87
C ILE A 370 13.39 -7.51 -27.87
N CYS A 371 12.40 -7.09 -27.10
CA CYS A 371 11.01 -7.52 -27.16
C CYS A 371 10.15 -6.42 -26.50
N THR A 372 8.82 -6.55 -26.56
CA THR A 372 7.90 -5.56 -25.95
C THR A 372 8.20 -5.36 -24.46
N THR A 373 8.38 -6.45 -23.71
CA THR A 373 8.69 -6.42 -22.28
C THR A 373 9.97 -5.64 -21.96
N LEU A 374 11.03 -5.80 -22.77
CA LEU A 374 12.30 -5.08 -22.56
C LEU A 374 12.15 -3.60 -22.94
N TRP A 375 11.52 -3.30 -24.08
CA TRP A 375 11.38 -1.92 -24.54
C TRP A 375 10.54 -1.07 -23.59
N GLU A 376 9.44 -1.63 -23.08
CA GLU A 376 8.46 -0.93 -22.24
C GLU A 376 8.75 -1.03 -20.74
N ILE A 377 9.86 -1.66 -20.31
CA ILE A 377 10.10 -2.02 -18.91
C ILE A 377 10.02 -0.85 -17.92
N TYR A 378 10.35 0.37 -18.36
CA TYR A 378 10.36 1.58 -17.55
C TYR A 378 8.97 2.24 -17.44
N ARG A 379 8.00 1.73 -18.20
CA ARG A 379 6.59 2.17 -18.23
C ARG A 379 5.66 1.07 -17.73
N GLN A 380 5.76 -0.13 -18.28
CA GLN A 380 4.83 -1.22 -18.01
C GLN A 380 5.62 -2.51 -17.77
N GLY A 381 6.38 -2.53 -16.68
CA GLY A 381 7.09 -3.72 -16.23
C GLY A 381 6.26 -4.57 -15.28
N THR A 382 6.28 -5.90 -15.47
CA THR A 382 5.80 -6.85 -14.44
C THR A 382 6.84 -7.10 -13.35
N ILE A 383 8.09 -6.65 -13.56
CA ILE A 383 9.21 -6.81 -12.64
C ILE A 383 9.55 -5.45 -12.04
N HIS A 384 8.95 -5.14 -10.90
CA HIS A 384 8.99 -3.80 -10.31
C HIS A 384 10.40 -3.32 -9.94
N LEU A 385 11.34 -4.21 -9.64
CA LEU A 385 12.74 -3.84 -9.41
C LEU A 385 13.36 -3.27 -10.68
N LEU A 386 13.31 -4.01 -11.79
CA LEU A 386 13.88 -3.57 -13.07
C LEU A 386 13.20 -2.31 -13.56
N GLU A 387 11.89 -2.24 -13.45
CA GLU A 387 11.12 -1.05 -13.77
C GLU A 387 11.59 0.17 -12.96
N SER A 388 11.73 0.03 -11.64
CA SER A 388 12.22 1.11 -10.76
C SER A 388 13.65 1.55 -11.08
N ILE A 389 14.54 0.61 -11.46
CA ILE A 389 15.92 0.94 -11.92
C ILE A 389 15.88 1.79 -13.20
N HIS A 390 15.07 1.40 -14.19
CA HIS A 390 14.97 2.14 -15.44
C HIS A 390 14.28 3.50 -15.26
N MET A 391 13.24 3.57 -14.43
CA MET A 391 12.59 4.83 -14.06
C MET A 391 13.56 5.78 -13.36
N ALA A 392 14.40 5.27 -12.44
CA ALA A 392 15.43 6.08 -11.78
C ALA A 392 16.45 6.64 -12.77
N LEU A 393 16.91 5.83 -13.73
CA LEU A 393 17.81 6.25 -14.80
C LEU A 393 17.16 7.31 -15.69
N GLU A 394 15.94 7.08 -16.15
CA GLU A 394 15.20 8.01 -17.00
C GLU A 394 14.97 9.35 -16.29
N LYS A 395 14.44 9.30 -15.06
CA LYS A 395 14.18 10.50 -14.25
C LYS A 395 15.45 11.34 -14.07
N TRP A 396 16.55 10.69 -13.68
CA TRP A 396 17.82 11.40 -13.49
C TRP A 396 18.33 12.02 -14.79
N LEU A 397 18.26 11.30 -15.91
CA LEU A 397 18.66 11.83 -17.21
C LEU A 397 17.79 13.03 -17.61
N LEU A 398 16.46 12.93 -17.48
CA LEU A 398 15.54 14.02 -17.81
C LEU A 398 15.79 15.28 -16.96
N GLU A 399 15.96 15.13 -15.64
CA GLU A 399 16.23 16.24 -14.74
C GLU A 399 17.55 16.97 -15.04
N ASN A 400 18.56 16.22 -15.52
CA ASN A 400 19.87 16.81 -15.86
C ASN A 400 19.94 17.28 -17.31
N ALA A 401 19.09 16.78 -18.21
CA ALA A 401 19.19 17.05 -19.65
C ALA A 401 18.91 18.51 -20.00
N GLU A 402 18.10 19.23 -19.20
CA GLU A 402 17.81 20.65 -19.42
C GLU A 402 19.05 21.54 -19.23
N THR A 403 19.83 21.28 -18.17
CA THR A 403 20.98 22.11 -17.77
C THR A 403 22.31 21.62 -18.32
N THR A 404 22.40 20.34 -18.72
CA THR A 404 23.64 19.75 -19.23
C THR A 404 23.93 20.21 -20.67
N PRO A 405 25.20 20.56 -20.99
CA PRO A 405 25.64 20.84 -22.36
C PRO A 405 25.39 19.67 -23.31
N LYS A 406 25.13 19.98 -24.58
CA LYS A 406 24.81 19.01 -25.63
C LYS A 406 25.82 17.87 -25.71
N GLU A 407 27.10 18.19 -25.76
CA GLU A 407 28.19 17.23 -25.97
C GLU A 407 28.28 16.22 -24.81
N ILE A 408 28.05 16.71 -23.59
CA ILE A 408 28.08 15.88 -22.39
C ILE A 408 26.87 14.95 -22.37
N LEU A 409 25.67 15.47 -22.67
CA LEU A 409 24.46 14.66 -22.70
C LEU A 409 24.53 13.58 -23.80
N GLU A 410 25.01 13.95 -25.01
CA GLU A 410 25.28 13.00 -26.10
C GLU A 410 26.27 11.91 -25.64
N SER A 411 27.34 12.27 -24.93
CA SER A 411 28.31 11.30 -24.43
C SER A 411 27.70 10.28 -23.46
N TRP A 412 26.75 10.70 -22.60
CA TRP A 412 26.07 9.79 -21.68
C TRP A 412 25.14 8.84 -22.42
N CYS A 413 24.32 9.35 -23.34
CA CYS A 413 23.44 8.54 -24.17
C CYS A 413 24.22 7.53 -25.00
N LEU A 414 25.32 7.96 -25.62
CA LEU A 414 26.19 7.09 -26.41
C LEU A 414 26.85 6.01 -25.53
N TYR A 415 27.30 6.36 -24.32
CA TYR A 415 27.87 5.42 -23.37
C TYR A 415 26.86 4.32 -22.99
N LEU A 416 25.61 4.70 -22.72
CA LEU A 416 24.54 3.77 -22.35
C LEU A 416 24.18 2.82 -23.50
N ILE A 417 24.04 3.33 -24.73
CA ILE A 417 23.77 2.50 -25.91
C ILE A 417 24.94 1.55 -26.18
N ARG A 418 26.17 2.07 -26.17
CA ARG A 418 27.38 1.31 -26.54
C ARG A 418 27.62 0.11 -25.63
N ASN A 419 27.35 0.25 -24.33
CA ASN A 419 27.70 -0.76 -23.33
C ASN A 419 26.52 -1.65 -22.90
N SER A 420 25.34 -1.49 -23.52
CA SER A 420 24.18 -2.32 -23.21
C SER A 420 23.97 -3.44 -24.23
N LYS A 421 23.58 -4.62 -23.72
CA LYS A 421 23.06 -5.77 -24.48
C LYS A 421 21.53 -5.79 -24.53
N SER A 422 20.85 -4.84 -23.89
CA SER A 422 19.40 -4.78 -23.80
C SER A 422 18.86 -3.50 -24.43
N ALA A 423 17.87 -3.66 -25.30
CA ALA A 423 17.14 -2.53 -25.87
C ALA A 423 16.34 -1.74 -24.81
N SER A 424 16.21 -2.25 -23.59
CA SER A 424 15.57 -1.54 -22.47
C SER A 424 16.35 -0.29 -22.03
N ILE A 425 17.67 -0.28 -22.16
CA ILE A 425 18.48 0.92 -21.90
C ILE A 425 18.34 1.89 -23.07
N THR A 426 18.31 1.37 -24.30
CA THR A 426 18.10 2.17 -25.51
C THR A 426 16.70 2.81 -25.54
N SER A 427 15.67 2.17 -24.97
CA SER A 427 14.34 2.77 -24.85
C SER A 427 14.31 3.94 -23.85
N VAL A 428 15.06 3.86 -22.75
CA VAL A 428 15.28 5.01 -21.85
C VAL A 428 15.98 6.15 -22.59
N VAL A 429 17.06 5.87 -23.33
CA VAL A 429 17.75 6.88 -24.15
C VAL A 429 16.80 7.48 -25.20
N THR A 430 15.94 6.66 -25.82
CA THR A 430 14.91 7.11 -26.75
C THR A 430 14.00 8.14 -26.08
N SER A 431 13.53 7.88 -24.86
CA SER A 431 12.73 8.84 -24.10
C SER A 431 13.43 10.20 -23.92
N ILE A 432 14.74 10.21 -23.64
CA ILE A 432 15.51 11.47 -23.52
C ILE A 432 15.60 12.20 -24.87
N VAL A 433 15.76 11.47 -25.98
CA VAL A 433 15.73 12.04 -27.34
C VAL A 433 14.38 12.68 -27.64
N LEU A 434 13.27 12.06 -27.22
CA LEU A 434 11.93 12.64 -27.38
C LEU A 434 11.76 13.92 -26.55
N ALA A 435 12.37 13.96 -25.36
CA ALA A 435 12.32 15.12 -24.46
C ALA A 435 13.22 16.28 -24.90
N GLN A 436 14.39 15.99 -25.47
CA GLN A 436 15.41 16.97 -25.83
C GLN A 436 15.85 16.86 -27.31
N PRO A 437 14.91 16.98 -28.27
CA PRO A 437 15.25 16.81 -29.69
C PRO A 437 16.26 17.84 -30.19
N SER A 438 16.21 19.09 -29.73
CA SER A 438 17.18 20.12 -30.16
C SER A 438 18.64 19.78 -29.79
N LYS A 439 18.86 19.03 -28.70
CA LYS A 439 20.20 18.66 -28.25
C LYS A 439 20.69 17.35 -28.85
N LEU A 440 19.82 16.38 -29.12
CA LEU A 440 20.22 14.97 -29.29
C LEU A 440 20.11 14.43 -30.72
N PHE A 441 20.26 15.26 -31.74
CA PHE A 441 20.23 14.79 -33.13
C PHE A 441 21.28 13.70 -33.43
N ASN A 442 22.50 13.80 -32.89
CA ASN A 442 23.54 12.79 -33.12
C ASN A 442 23.19 11.42 -32.51
N ILE A 443 22.36 11.39 -31.47
CA ILE A 443 21.84 10.15 -30.89
C ILE A 443 20.63 9.68 -31.69
N ALA A 444 19.73 10.58 -32.07
CA ALA A 444 18.55 10.26 -32.87
C ALA A 444 18.92 9.58 -34.20
N LYS A 445 19.96 10.06 -34.90
CA LYS A 445 20.43 9.43 -36.16
C LYS A 445 20.96 8.00 -35.96
N ILE A 446 21.41 7.63 -34.76
CA ILE A 446 21.79 6.25 -34.42
C ILE A 446 20.51 5.42 -34.29
N LEU A 447 19.52 5.92 -33.53
CA LEU A 447 18.23 5.25 -33.33
C LEU A 447 17.47 5.03 -34.65
N PHE A 448 17.52 6.00 -35.56
CA PHE A 448 16.84 5.92 -36.86
C PHE A 448 17.40 4.84 -37.80
N GLN A 449 18.59 4.30 -37.53
CA GLN A 449 19.19 3.25 -38.35
C GLN A 449 18.71 1.83 -38.02
N THR A 450 17.91 1.67 -36.96
CA THR A 450 17.33 0.38 -36.55
C THR A 450 15.80 0.45 -36.63
N LYS A 451 15.20 -0.21 -37.64
CA LYS A 451 13.77 -0.09 -37.95
C LYS A 451 12.87 -0.55 -36.80
N GLU A 452 13.32 -1.54 -36.03
CA GLU A 452 12.57 -2.14 -34.93
C GLU A 452 12.27 -1.13 -33.82
N PHE A 453 13.15 -0.15 -33.59
CA PHE A 453 12.94 0.88 -32.57
C PHE A 453 11.72 1.75 -32.85
N PHE A 454 11.42 2.03 -34.12
CA PHE A 454 10.18 2.73 -34.48
C PHE A 454 8.95 1.91 -34.11
N CYS A 455 8.95 0.62 -34.45
CA CYS A 455 7.81 -0.26 -34.16
C CYS A 455 7.54 -0.36 -32.65
N TYR A 456 8.57 -0.64 -31.85
CA TYR A 456 8.41 -0.79 -30.40
C TYR A 456 8.11 0.54 -29.70
N ASP A 457 8.67 1.66 -30.17
CA ASP A 457 8.36 2.97 -29.58
C ASP A 457 6.95 3.46 -29.91
N THR A 458 6.43 3.14 -31.10
CA THR A 458 5.03 3.41 -31.43
C THR A 458 4.07 2.56 -30.59
N SER A 459 4.39 1.28 -30.35
CA SER A 459 3.63 0.46 -29.39
C SER A 459 3.63 1.09 -27.99
N ARG A 460 4.80 1.52 -27.50
CA ARG A 460 4.93 2.22 -26.22
C ARG A 460 4.08 3.50 -26.18
N TYR A 461 4.12 4.31 -27.24
CA TYR A 461 3.33 5.54 -27.35
C TYR A 461 1.81 5.28 -27.30
N ILE A 462 1.33 4.20 -27.91
CA ILE A 462 -0.08 3.79 -27.85
C ILE A 462 -0.44 3.36 -26.41
N SER A 463 0.39 2.53 -25.79
CA SER A 463 0.21 2.07 -24.40
C SER A 463 0.19 3.24 -23.41
N ASP A 464 1.01 4.28 -23.62
CA ASP A 464 1.07 5.48 -22.78
C ASP A 464 -0.29 6.22 -22.67
N GLN A 465 -1.17 6.12 -23.69
CA GLN A 465 -2.47 6.81 -23.70
C GLN A 465 -3.43 6.30 -22.61
N SER A 466 -3.34 5.02 -22.23
CA SER A 466 -4.17 4.39 -21.19
C SER A 466 -3.40 4.10 -19.88
N THR A 467 -2.12 4.48 -19.82
CA THR A 467 -1.25 4.12 -18.70
C THR A 467 -1.65 4.83 -17.39
N LYS A 468 -2.12 6.09 -17.47
CA LYS A 468 -2.53 6.84 -16.27
C LYS A 468 -3.66 6.14 -15.51
N SER A 469 -4.68 5.61 -16.21
CA SER A 469 -5.76 4.88 -15.54
C SER A 469 -5.28 3.60 -14.89
N LEU A 470 -4.33 2.87 -15.51
CA LEU A 470 -3.75 1.66 -14.93
C LEU A 470 -2.97 1.97 -13.63
N TYR A 471 -2.16 3.03 -13.63
CA TYR A 471 -1.40 3.43 -12.44
C TYR A 471 -2.29 3.96 -11.31
N SER A 472 -3.47 4.46 -11.63
CA SER A 472 -4.45 4.95 -10.65
C SER A 472 -5.26 3.83 -9.99
N ILE A 473 -5.15 2.57 -10.44
CA ILE A 473 -5.82 1.43 -9.80
C ILE A 473 -5.24 1.25 -8.39
N GLY A 474 -6.11 1.27 -7.38
CA GLY A 474 -5.70 1.13 -5.98
C GLY A 474 -4.94 2.33 -5.42
N TYR A 475 -5.04 3.50 -6.08
CA TYR A 475 -4.47 4.76 -5.59
C TYR A 475 -5.04 5.12 -4.21
N ASP A 476 -4.16 5.56 -3.29
CA ASP A 476 -4.49 6.01 -1.92
C ASP A 476 -5.07 4.92 -0.99
N LEU A 477 -5.09 3.64 -1.40
CA LEU A 477 -5.48 2.54 -0.51
C LEU A 477 -4.45 2.25 0.60
N ASN A 478 -3.17 2.61 0.37
CA ASN A 478 -2.09 2.51 1.35
C ASN A 478 -1.27 3.81 1.38
N SER A 479 -1.33 4.53 2.50
CA SER A 479 -0.64 5.81 2.68
C SER A 479 0.88 5.72 2.54
N GLN A 480 1.49 4.55 2.81
CA GLN A 480 2.92 4.32 2.62
C GLN A 480 3.34 4.35 1.15
N ASN A 481 2.43 4.00 0.24
CA ASN A 481 2.72 3.93 -1.20
C ASN A 481 2.45 5.24 -1.94
N LYS A 482 1.84 6.23 -1.27
CA LYS A 482 1.37 7.48 -1.89
C LYS A 482 2.49 8.23 -2.61
N LEU A 483 3.66 8.37 -1.99
CA LEU A 483 4.83 9.03 -2.59
C LEU A 483 5.20 8.42 -3.94
N PHE A 484 5.21 7.09 -4.02
CA PHE A 484 5.60 6.33 -5.20
C PHE A 484 4.52 6.36 -6.28
N GLN A 485 3.25 6.23 -5.89
CA GLN A 485 2.11 6.36 -6.81
C GLN A 485 2.02 7.76 -7.42
N ASP A 486 2.20 8.81 -6.60
CA ASP A 486 2.20 10.21 -7.04
C ASP A 486 3.31 10.47 -8.06
N GLU A 487 4.53 10.00 -7.76
CA GLU A 487 5.67 10.12 -8.68
C GLU A 487 5.36 9.43 -10.00
N ARG A 488 4.85 8.19 -9.95
CA ARG A 488 4.51 7.39 -11.12
C ARG A 488 3.42 8.04 -11.98
N ILE A 489 2.34 8.53 -11.38
CA ILE A 489 1.23 9.18 -12.09
C ILE A 489 1.71 10.48 -12.77
N LYS A 490 2.56 11.28 -12.10
CA LYS A 490 3.12 12.51 -12.67
C LYS A 490 3.95 12.26 -13.93
N THR A 491 4.60 11.10 -14.06
CA THR A 491 5.35 10.78 -15.29
C THR A 491 4.48 10.78 -16.55
N CYS A 492 3.17 10.46 -16.42
CA CYS A 492 2.23 10.46 -17.53
C CYS A 492 1.90 11.86 -18.05
N GLU A 493 2.25 12.91 -17.31
CA GLU A 493 1.95 14.32 -17.65
C GLU A 493 3.10 14.98 -18.42
N GLN A 494 4.25 14.30 -18.57
CA GLN A 494 5.41 14.80 -19.29
C GLN A 494 5.11 14.96 -20.79
N SER A 495 5.44 16.12 -21.37
CA SER A 495 5.06 16.49 -22.74
C SER A 495 5.56 15.52 -23.82
N HIS A 496 6.79 15.01 -23.66
CA HIS A 496 7.41 14.08 -24.61
C HIS A 496 6.72 12.70 -24.67
N ARG A 497 5.86 12.35 -23.69
CA ARG A 497 5.05 11.13 -23.71
C ARG A 497 4.02 11.13 -24.84
N LYS A 498 3.67 12.31 -25.35
CA LYS A 498 2.79 12.48 -26.50
C LYS A 498 3.54 12.33 -27.84
N LEU A 499 4.81 11.96 -27.80
CA LEU A 499 5.65 11.78 -28.97
C LEU A 499 6.17 10.34 -29.05
N ALA A 500 6.53 9.98 -30.27
CA ALA A 500 7.19 8.72 -30.63
C ALA A 500 8.36 9.04 -31.54
N LEU A 501 9.25 8.07 -31.75
CA LEU A 501 10.44 8.22 -32.58
C LEU A 501 10.09 8.63 -34.02
N GLU A 502 8.96 8.14 -34.54
CA GLU A 502 8.38 8.54 -35.83
C GLU A 502 8.13 10.05 -35.92
N HIS A 503 7.51 10.62 -34.89
CA HIS A 503 7.25 12.06 -34.80
C HIS A 503 8.55 12.88 -34.77
N ILE A 504 9.57 12.39 -34.06
CA ILE A 504 10.86 13.07 -33.96
C ILE A 504 11.62 13.04 -35.29
N ALA A 505 11.60 11.91 -36.00
CA ALA A 505 12.20 11.78 -37.33
C ALA A 505 11.62 12.79 -38.33
N LEU A 506 10.30 12.99 -38.30
CA LEU A 506 9.63 14.01 -39.09
C LEU A 506 9.98 15.44 -38.60
N LYS A 507 9.92 15.67 -37.29
CA LYS A 507 10.15 16.99 -36.66
C LYS A 507 11.49 17.59 -37.08
N TYR A 508 12.57 16.79 -37.09
CA TYR A 508 13.90 17.25 -37.50
C TYR A 508 13.98 17.76 -38.94
N GLN A 509 13.09 17.31 -39.82
CA GLN A 509 13.09 17.73 -41.21
C GLN A 509 12.26 19.00 -41.45
N LEU A 510 11.33 19.32 -40.55
CA LEU A 510 10.36 20.40 -40.70
C LEU A 510 10.68 21.65 -39.87
N PHE A 511 11.24 21.48 -38.67
CA PHE A 511 11.42 22.56 -37.71
C PHE A 511 12.89 22.80 -37.38
N ARG A 512 13.28 24.05 -37.20
CA ARG A 512 14.61 24.48 -36.70
C ARG A 512 14.48 25.02 -35.29
N SER A 513 15.46 24.80 -34.41
CA SER A 513 15.54 25.54 -33.14
C SER A 513 16.15 26.93 -33.34
N GLU A 514 15.98 27.83 -32.37
CA GLU A 514 16.49 29.21 -32.44
C GLU A 514 18.01 29.28 -32.60
N ASP A 515 18.73 28.30 -32.04
CA ASP A 515 20.20 28.23 -32.04
C ASP A 515 20.81 27.52 -33.27
N GLU A 516 19.99 27.05 -34.22
CA GLU A 516 20.46 26.30 -35.39
C GLU A 516 20.58 27.18 -36.65
N THR A 517 21.67 27.00 -37.40
CA THR A 517 21.87 27.63 -38.70
C THR A 517 21.15 26.86 -39.82
N GLU A 518 20.83 27.55 -40.93
CA GLU A 518 20.25 26.92 -42.13
C GLU A 518 21.13 25.81 -42.72
N GLU A 519 22.46 25.95 -42.60
CA GLU A 519 23.43 24.95 -43.04
C GLU A 519 23.33 23.67 -42.21
N GLU A 520 23.25 23.79 -40.87
CA GLU A 520 23.07 22.65 -39.97
C GLU A 520 21.75 21.92 -40.20
N VAL A 521 20.65 22.66 -40.44
CA VAL A 521 19.34 22.09 -40.77
C VAL A 521 19.39 21.32 -42.09
N THR A 522 20.06 21.88 -43.10
CA THR A 522 20.22 21.24 -44.41
C THR A 522 21.04 19.95 -44.30
N GLU A 523 22.12 19.97 -43.51
CA GLU A 523 22.94 18.78 -43.29
C GLU A 523 22.18 17.70 -42.52
N ARG A 524 21.45 18.08 -41.48
CA ARG A 524 20.54 17.20 -40.74
C ARG A 524 19.52 16.52 -41.67
N GLN A 525 18.91 17.28 -42.57
CA GLN A 525 17.95 16.75 -43.54
C GLN A 525 18.60 15.73 -44.48
N LYS A 526 19.78 16.03 -45.04
CA LYS A 526 20.52 15.09 -45.90
C LYS A 526 20.84 13.78 -45.19
N ILE A 527 21.25 13.84 -43.93
CA ILE A 527 21.54 12.64 -43.13
C ILE A 527 20.29 11.79 -42.97
N ILE A 528 19.14 12.39 -42.61
CA ILE A 528 17.88 11.67 -42.46
C ILE A 528 17.42 11.06 -43.80
N TRP A 529 17.51 11.82 -44.89
CA TRP A 529 17.18 11.33 -46.23
C TRP A 529 18.07 10.17 -46.65
N ALA A 530 19.37 10.22 -46.38
CA ALA A 530 20.27 9.11 -46.66
C ALA A 530 19.92 7.84 -45.86
N ILE A 531 19.43 7.98 -44.62
CA ILE A 531 18.93 6.83 -43.84
C ILE A 531 17.66 6.26 -44.48
N PHE A 532 16.70 7.11 -44.86
CA PHE A 532 15.46 6.66 -45.49
C PHE A 532 15.67 6.07 -46.89
N ASP A 533 16.57 6.65 -47.69
CA ASP A 533 16.92 6.16 -49.01
C ASP A 533 17.50 4.73 -48.92
N LYS A 534 18.37 4.46 -47.93
CA LYS A 534 18.84 3.09 -47.63
C LYS A 534 17.69 2.13 -47.27
N TYR A 535 16.63 2.59 -46.62
CA TYR A 535 15.47 1.75 -46.34
C TYR A 535 14.61 1.52 -47.57
N TYR A 536 14.42 2.55 -48.41
CA TYR A 536 13.71 2.40 -49.68
C TYR A 536 14.41 1.41 -50.62
N GLU A 537 15.75 1.43 -50.68
CA GLU A 537 16.54 0.47 -51.45
C GLU A 537 16.40 -0.98 -50.96
N LYS A 538 16.13 -1.18 -49.66
CA LYS A 538 15.94 -2.51 -49.04
C LYS A 538 14.50 -3.03 -49.15
N LEU A 539 13.56 -2.25 -49.67
CA LEU A 539 12.18 -2.69 -49.85
C LEU A 539 12.11 -3.80 -50.89
N ARG A 540 11.26 -4.81 -50.63
CA ARG A 540 10.99 -5.89 -51.58
C ARG A 540 10.17 -5.38 -52.76
N GLU A 541 10.21 -6.10 -53.87
CA GLU A 541 9.31 -5.85 -54.99
C GLU A 541 7.85 -5.98 -54.54
N LYS A 542 6.97 -5.08 -55.01
CA LYS A 542 5.55 -5.04 -54.63
C LYS A 542 4.81 -6.37 -54.88
N SER A 543 5.27 -7.17 -55.83
CA SER A 543 4.70 -8.47 -56.20
C SER A 543 4.87 -9.55 -55.12
N ILE A 544 5.81 -9.39 -54.18
CA ILE A 544 6.15 -10.38 -53.14
C ILE A 544 6.17 -9.76 -51.73
N GLU A 545 5.55 -8.59 -51.56
CA GLU A 545 5.56 -7.88 -50.28
C GLU A 545 4.67 -8.56 -49.24
N THR A 546 5.09 -8.51 -47.97
CA THR A 546 4.32 -8.99 -46.82
C THR A 546 3.57 -7.84 -46.15
N ASP A 547 2.61 -8.14 -45.26
CA ASP A 547 1.92 -7.10 -44.47
C ASP A 547 2.90 -6.30 -43.62
N ALA A 548 3.97 -6.93 -43.11
CA ALA A 548 5.04 -6.23 -42.39
C ALA A 548 5.78 -5.22 -43.29
N ASP A 549 5.97 -5.54 -44.57
CA ASP A 549 6.57 -4.62 -45.55
C ASP A 549 5.62 -3.43 -45.84
N LYS A 550 4.31 -3.69 -45.96
CA LYS A 550 3.29 -2.64 -46.12
C LYS A 550 3.24 -1.70 -44.92
N ILE A 551 3.28 -2.23 -43.70
CA ILE A 551 3.34 -1.45 -42.46
C ILE A 551 4.61 -0.58 -42.44
N TRP A 552 5.77 -1.15 -42.78
CA TRP A 552 7.02 -0.38 -42.82
C TRP A 552 7.00 0.73 -43.88
N ARG A 553 6.41 0.49 -45.06
CA ARG A 553 6.18 1.53 -46.07
C ARG A 553 5.30 2.67 -45.55
N LEU A 554 4.29 2.38 -44.74
CA LEU A 554 3.46 3.41 -44.09
C LEU A 554 4.28 4.26 -43.10
N TYR A 555 5.15 3.64 -42.29
CA TYR A 555 6.08 4.37 -41.43
C TYR A 555 6.97 5.32 -42.24
N LEU A 556 7.63 4.83 -43.29
CA LEU A 556 8.50 5.66 -44.13
C LEU A 556 7.73 6.85 -44.75
N ALA A 557 6.51 6.64 -45.25
CA ALA A 557 5.68 7.71 -45.80
C ALA A 557 5.29 8.77 -44.77
N ARG A 558 5.07 8.37 -43.51
CA ARG A 558 4.76 9.28 -42.38
C ARG A 558 5.98 9.94 -41.76
N MET A 559 7.19 9.49 -42.08
CA MET A 559 8.43 10.10 -41.61
C MET A 559 9.10 10.99 -42.66
N ASP A 560 9.04 10.65 -43.94
CA ASP A 560 9.74 11.38 -44.99
C ASP A 560 8.95 12.61 -45.47
N ARG A 561 9.45 13.82 -45.19
CA ARG A 561 8.78 15.07 -45.62
C ARG A 561 8.68 15.18 -47.15
N ARG A 562 9.53 14.47 -47.91
CA ARG A 562 9.49 14.45 -49.39
C ARG A 562 8.28 13.67 -49.93
N LYS A 563 7.52 13.01 -49.05
CA LYS A 563 6.31 12.22 -49.35
C LYS A 563 5.07 12.78 -48.67
N MET A 564 5.06 14.07 -48.34
CA MET A 564 3.95 14.71 -47.65
C MET A 564 3.36 15.88 -48.43
N SER A 565 2.04 16.03 -48.27
CA SER A 565 1.27 17.18 -48.74
C SER A 565 0.67 17.91 -47.53
N PRO A 566 1.36 18.93 -46.97
CA PRO A 566 0.88 19.65 -45.80
C PRO A 566 -0.32 20.55 -46.15
N GLU A 567 -1.35 20.51 -45.32
CA GLU A 567 -2.53 21.38 -45.39
C GLU A 567 -2.57 22.32 -44.18
N VAL A 568 -3.01 23.56 -44.37
CA VAL A 568 -3.13 24.55 -43.28
C VAL A 568 -4.60 24.87 -43.05
N GLU A 569 -5.07 24.69 -41.82
CA GLU A 569 -6.43 25.02 -41.39
C GLU A 569 -6.37 26.07 -40.28
N GLU A 570 -7.17 27.13 -40.36
CA GLU A 570 -7.29 28.13 -39.30
C GLU A 570 -8.43 27.72 -38.35
N LYS A 571 -8.12 27.51 -37.07
CA LYS A 571 -9.10 27.12 -36.05
C LYS A 571 -8.86 27.92 -34.77
N ASP A 572 -9.89 28.63 -34.31
CA ASP A 572 -9.86 29.45 -33.09
C ASP A 572 -8.73 30.51 -33.05
N GLY A 573 -8.31 31.03 -34.22
CA GLY A 573 -7.23 32.02 -34.34
C GLY A 573 -5.82 31.42 -34.34
N GLU A 574 -5.68 30.10 -34.34
CA GLU A 574 -4.42 29.36 -34.50
C GLU A 574 -4.36 28.65 -35.86
N PHE A 575 -3.17 28.60 -36.48
CA PHE A 575 -2.93 27.85 -37.71
C PHE A 575 -2.54 26.40 -37.38
N LEU A 576 -3.40 25.45 -37.73
CA LEU A 576 -3.17 24.02 -37.59
C LEU A 576 -2.63 23.47 -38.91
N ILE A 577 -1.39 22.97 -38.89
CA ILE A 577 -0.76 22.33 -40.06
C ILE A 577 -0.98 20.82 -39.97
N LYS A 578 -1.71 20.25 -40.93
CA LYS A 578 -1.92 18.81 -41.09
C LYS A 578 -0.85 18.24 -42.01
N PHE A 579 -0.03 17.33 -41.49
CA PHE A 579 1.00 16.63 -42.27
C PHE A 579 0.44 15.31 -42.82
N ASN A 580 -0.15 15.35 -44.02
CA ASN A 580 -0.75 14.18 -44.64
C ASN A 580 0.26 13.46 -45.55
N PRO A 581 0.54 12.16 -45.35
CA PRO A 581 1.41 11.40 -46.24
C PRO A 581 0.71 11.11 -47.58
N GLU A 582 1.46 11.19 -48.67
CA GLU A 582 1.03 10.77 -50.00
C GLU A 582 1.12 9.24 -50.12
N LEU A 583 -0.01 8.58 -49.89
CA LEU A 583 -0.10 7.13 -49.93
C LEU A 583 -0.50 6.62 -51.33
N ASP A 584 0.20 5.59 -51.78
CA ASP A 584 -0.23 4.72 -52.87
C ASP A 584 -1.65 4.17 -52.58
N PRO A 585 -2.54 4.06 -53.59
CA PRO A 585 -3.90 3.52 -53.42
C PRO A 585 -3.99 2.19 -52.67
N GLU A 586 -3.01 1.29 -52.84
CA GLU A 586 -2.93 0.00 -52.16
C GLU A 586 -2.63 0.17 -50.66
N LEU A 587 -1.72 1.07 -50.29
CA LEU A 587 -1.40 1.36 -48.89
C LEU A 587 -2.55 2.07 -48.18
N LYS A 588 -3.23 2.98 -48.90
CA LYS A 588 -4.44 3.64 -48.40
C LYS A 588 -5.53 2.62 -48.11
N LYS A 589 -5.80 1.72 -49.06
CA LYS A 589 -6.75 0.62 -48.87
C LYS A 589 -6.39 -0.29 -47.70
N HIS A 590 -5.12 -0.69 -47.58
CA HIS A 590 -4.64 -1.51 -46.45
C HIS A 590 -4.88 -0.83 -45.09
N SER A 591 -4.64 0.48 -44.98
CA SER A 591 -4.90 1.25 -43.76
C SER A 591 -6.40 1.41 -43.46
N GLU A 592 -7.22 1.65 -44.48
CA GLU A 592 -8.67 1.77 -44.36
C GLU A 592 -9.32 0.43 -43.97
N ASP A 593 -8.90 -0.68 -44.59
CA ASP A 593 -9.36 -2.03 -44.27
C ASP A 593 -9.01 -2.40 -42.81
N SER A 594 -7.78 -2.10 -42.36
CA SER A 594 -7.35 -2.33 -40.97
C SER A 594 -8.15 -1.48 -39.96
N SER A 595 -8.42 -0.22 -40.30
CA SER A 595 -9.19 0.69 -39.43
C SER A 595 -10.65 0.27 -39.33
N LYS A 596 -11.22 -0.20 -40.46
CA LYS A 596 -12.57 -0.75 -40.50
C LYS A 596 -12.65 -2.02 -39.67
N GLU A 597 -11.70 -2.93 -39.80
CA GLU A 597 -11.65 -4.15 -38.98
C GLU A 597 -11.54 -3.84 -37.49
N TYR A 598 -10.71 -2.86 -37.10
CA TYR A 598 -10.62 -2.42 -35.70
C TYR A 598 -11.94 -1.81 -35.20
N SER A 599 -12.56 -0.92 -35.99
CA SER A 599 -13.84 -0.31 -35.66
C SER A 599 -14.94 -1.38 -35.51
N ASP A 600 -14.94 -2.39 -36.39
CA ASP A 600 -15.88 -3.50 -36.35
C ASP A 600 -15.67 -4.37 -35.09
N ARG A 601 -14.41 -4.59 -34.68
CA ARG A 601 -14.08 -5.30 -33.43
C ARG A 601 -14.53 -4.54 -32.17
N MET A 602 -14.48 -3.21 -32.20
CA MET A 602 -14.78 -2.35 -31.06
C MET A 602 -16.21 -1.79 -31.03
N ARG A 603 -17.07 -2.18 -31.99
CA ARG A 603 -18.44 -1.67 -32.17
C ARG A 603 -19.29 -1.72 -30.90
N TYR A 604 -19.12 -2.75 -30.05
CA TYR A 604 -19.91 -2.98 -28.85
C TYR A 604 -19.34 -2.37 -27.55
N ILE A 605 -18.20 -1.67 -27.59
CA ILE A 605 -17.64 -1.00 -26.39
C ILE A 605 -18.67 -0.08 -25.70
N PRO A 606 -19.41 0.80 -26.42
CA PRO A 606 -20.39 1.68 -25.77
C PRO A 606 -21.48 0.91 -25.02
N LEU A 607 -21.92 -0.23 -25.57
CA LEU A 607 -22.93 -1.09 -24.94
C LEU A 607 -22.38 -1.72 -23.65
N LYS A 608 -21.16 -2.24 -23.71
CA LYS A 608 -20.44 -2.80 -22.56
C LYS A 608 -20.22 -1.79 -21.44
N LEU A 609 -19.78 -0.58 -21.77
CA LEU A 609 -19.55 0.48 -20.78
C LEU A 609 -20.87 0.92 -20.15
N TRP A 610 -21.93 1.12 -20.95
CA TRP A 610 -23.25 1.45 -20.42
C TRP A 610 -23.78 0.36 -19.48
N SER A 611 -23.74 -0.92 -19.87
CA SER A 611 -24.32 -2.00 -19.08
C SER A 611 -23.57 -2.21 -17.76
N ASN A 612 -22.24 -2.13 -17.75
CA ASN A 612 -21.43 -2.20 -16.53
C ASN A 612 -21.75 -1.04 -15.57
N TYR A 613 -21.67 0.21 -16.05
CA TYR A 613 -21.95 1.38 -15.22
C TYR A 613 -23.39 1.40 -14.71
N ARG A 614 -24.36 0.96 -15.53
CA ARG A 614 -25.77 0.87 -15.12
C ARG A 614 -25.99 -0.21 -14.07
N PHE A 615 -25.34 -1.36 -14.22
CA PHE A 615 -25.39 -2.44 -13.24
C PHE A 615 -24.83 -2.00 -11.88
N GLU A 616 -23.69 -1.30 -11.86
CA GLU A 616 -23.05 -0.77 -10.65
C GLU A 616 -23.78 0.44 -10.03
N GLY A 617 -24.69 1.08 -10.77
CA GLY A 617 -25.46 2.23 -10.30
C GLY A 617 -24.74 3.58 -10.46
N GLU A 618 -23.71 3.66 -11.31
CA GLU A 618 -22.89 4.86 -11.52
C GLU A 618 -23.55 5.88 -12.47
N LYS A 619 -24.51 6.63 -11.93
CA LYS A 619 -25.38 7.56 -12.69
C LYS A 619 -24.65 8.50 -13.64
N ASP A 620 -23.60 9.17 -13.18
CA ASP A 620 -22.87 10.16 -13.97
C ASP A 620 -22.13 9.54 -15.18
N LYS A 621 -21.82 8.24 -15.12
CA LYS A 621 -21.13 7.54 -16.21
C LYS A 621 -22.10 6.92 -17.21
N TYR A 622 -23.11 6.17 -16.75
CA TYR A 622 -24.03 5.51 -17.69
C TYR A 622 -24.92 6.51 -18.44
N GLN A 623 -25.22 7.68 -17.86
CA GLN A 623 -26.02 8.72 -18.54
C GLN A 623 -25.32 9.32 -19.77
N GLN A 624 -24.03 9.08 -19.97
CA GLN A 624 -23.31 9.50 -21.17
C GLN A 624 -23.76 8.70 -22.41
N TYR A 625 -24.38 7.53 -22.22
CA TYR A 625 -24.84 6.64 -23.29
C TYR A 625 -26.36 6.70 -23.48
N GLN A 626 -26.87 7.91 -23.76
CA GLN A 626 -28.31 8.19 -23.90
C GLN A 626 -29.05 7.28 -24.89
N LYS A 627 -28.37 6.79 -25.93
CA LYS A 627 -28.96 5.89 -26.91
C LYS A 627 -29.44 4.57 -26.29
N TYR A 628 -28.78 4.05 -25.25
CA TYR A 628 -29.17 2.81 -24.58
C TYR A 628 -30.13 3.05 -23.41
N GLU A 629 -29.94 4.16 -22.68
CA GLU A 629 -30.83 4.50 -21.54
C GLU A 629 -32.28 4.78 -22.00
N ASN A 630 -32.44 5.43 -23.16
CA ASN A 630 -33.75 5.80 -23.68
C ASN A 630 -34.41 4.68 -24.51
N ASP A 631 -33.61 3.77 -25.07
CA ASP A 631 -34.08 2.72 -25.98
C ASP A 631 -33.59 1.31 -25.59
N PRO A 632 -34.35 0.61 -24.71
CA PRO A 632 -34.07 -0.79 -24.36
C PRO A 632 -34.16 -1.75 -25.54
N GLN A 633 -34.90 -1.40 -26.61
CA GLN A 633 -35.00 -2.24 -27.80
C GLN A 633 -33.65 -2.34 -28.49
N LEU A 634 -32.96 -1.20 -28.64
CA LEU A 634 -31.62 -1.15 -29.21
C LEU A 634 -30.62 -2.01 -28.42
N VAL A 635 -30.71 -1.99 -27.08
CA VAL A 635 -29.88 -2.82 -26.20
C VAL A 635 -30.08 -4.30 -26.49
N ILE A 636 -31.34 -4.73 -26.65
CA ILE A 636 -31.66 -6.13 -26.97
C ILE A 636 -31.13 -6.50 -28.36
N THR A 637 -31.42 -5.69 -29.37
CA THR A 637 -31.00 -5.97 -30.75
C THR A 637 -29.48 -6.08 -30.84
N GLU A 638 -28.72 -5.12 -30.29
CA GLU A 638 -27.26 -5.19 -30.30
C GLU A 638 -26.72 -6.37 -29.47
N THR A 639 -27.40 -6.76 -28.38
CA THR A 639 -27.02 -7.96 -27.60
C THR A 639 -27.21 -9.25 -28.39
N GLN A 640 -28.33 -9.38 -29.12
CA GLN A 640 -28.62 -10.54 -29.98
C GLN A 640 -27.63 -10.62 -31.14
N GLU A 641 -27.38 -9.51 -31.83
CA GLU A 641 -26.38 -9.43 -32.91
C GLU A 641 -25.01 -9.89 -32.40
N MET A 642 -24.58 -9.39 -31.23
CA MET A 642 -23.30 -9.74 -30.64
C MET A 642 -23.19 -11.24 -30.32
N LEU A 643 -24.22 -11.87 -29.76
CA LEU A 643 -24.24 -13.32 -29.50
C LEU A 643 -24.18 -14.14 -30.80
N GLU A 644 -24.85 -13.70 -31.86
CA GLU A 644 -24.75 -14.36 -33.17
C GLU A 644 -23.36 -14.21 -33.79
N GLU A 645 -22.72 -13.06 -33.62
CA GLU A 645 -21.35 -12.82 -34.09
C GLU A 645 -20.32 -13.65 -33.31
N MET A 646 -20.50 -13.82 -31.99
CA MET A 646 -19.65 -14.68 -31.17
C MET A 646 -19.66 -16.14 -31.64
N LYS A 647 -20.78 -16.63 -32.18
CA LYS A 647 -20.87 -17.99 -32.77
C LYS A 647 -20.05 -18.14 -34.07
N LYS A 648 -19.69 -17.03 -34.73
CA LYS A 648 -19.09 -17.01 -36.09
C LYS A 648 -17.64 -16.49 -36.14
N LYS A 649 -17.21 -15.67 -35.17
CA LYS A 649 -15.93 -14.92 -35.20
C LYS A 649 -14.83 -15.56 -34.32
N THR A 650 -13.61 -15.03 -34.47
CA THR A 650 -12.35 -15.45 -33.80
C THR A 650 -12.31 -15.23 -32.28
N ASP A 651 -11.44 -15.95 -31.57
CA ASP A 651 -11.20 -15.89 -30.11
C ASP A 651 -11.03 -14.46 -29.52
N ILE A 652 -10.44 -13.52 -30.26
CA ILE A 652 -10.23 -12.14 -29.77
C ILE A 652 -11.55 -11.38 -29.58
N PHE A 653 -12.49 -11.54 -30.52
CA PHE A 653 -13.79 -10.86 -30.42
C PHE A 653 -14.59 -11.36 -29.21
N PHE A 654 -14.49 -12.67 -28.94
CA PHE A 654 -15.04 -13.31 -27.75
C PHE A 654 -14.41 -12.72 -26.48
N LEU A 655 -13.08 -12.67 -26.37
CA LEU A 655 -12.37 -12.16 -25.19
C LEU A 655 -12.80 -10.74 -24.77
N PHE A 656 -13.05 -9.85 -25.74
CA PHE A 656 -13.44 -8.46 -25.43
C PHE A 656 -14.90 -8.32 -25.03
N ASN A 657 -15.80 -9.17 -25.53
CA ASN A 657 -17.24 -8.94 -25.47
C ASN A 657 -18.01 -9.98 -24.65
N ASP A 658 -17.44 -11.14 -24.29
CA ASP A 658 -18.13 -12.31 -23.72
C ASP A 658 -19.03 -11.98 -22.52
N SER A 659 -18.63 -11.08 -21.60
CA SER A 659 -19.49 -10.73 -20.47
C SER A 659 -20.59 -9.71 -20.76
N THR A 660 -20.55 -9.03 -21.90
CA THR A 660 -21.49 -7.95 -22.23
C THR A 660 -22.95 -8.42 -22.23
N PRO A 661 -23.33 -9.57 -22.85
CA PRO A 661 -24.69 -10.10 -22.78
C PRO A 661 -25.20 -10.31 -21.35
N ALA A 662 -24.33 -10.81 -20.47
CA ALA A 662 -24.69 -11.05 -19.08
C ALA A 662 -25.06 -9.74 -18.36
N TYR A 663 -24.27 -8.68 -18.53
CA TYR A 663 -24.56 -7.38 -17.95
C TYR A 663 -25.80 -6.72 -18.58
N THR A 664 -25.94 -6.76 -19.92
CA THR A 664 -27.10 -6.13 -20.58
C THR A 664 -28.40 -6.80 -20.17
N CYS A 665 -28.49 -8.14 -20.23
CA CYS A 665 -29.69 -8.87 -19.83
C CYS A 665 -30.00 -8.71 -18.32
N SER A 666 -28.99 -8.71 -17.45
CA SER A 666 -29.21 -8.43 -16.01
C SER A 666 -29.77 -7.03 -15.76
N VAL A 667 -29.26 -6.00 -16.45
CA VAL A 667 -29.78 -4.62 -16.34
C VAL A 667 -31.20 -4.52 -16.89
N LEU A 668 -31.46 -5.13 -18.06
CA LEU A 668 -32.79 -5.13 -18.68
C LEU A 668 -33.85 -5.77 -17.78
N VAL A 669 -33.53 -6.93 -17.17
CA VAL A 669 -34.45 -7.61 -16.23
C VAL A 669 -34.62 -6.83 -14.94
N ARG A 670 -33.57 -6.19 -14.41
CA ARG A 670 -33.65 -5.45 -13.15
C ARG A 670 -34.40 -4.12 -13.28
N ASP A 671 -34.11 -3.36 -14.32
CA ASP A 671 -34.45 -1.94 -14.41
C ASP A 671 -35.46 -1.61 -15.52
N PHE A 672 -35.61 -2.49 -16.53
CA PHE A 672 -36.42 -2.23 -17.73
C PHE A 672 -37.46 -3.30 -18.03
N PHE A 673 -37.72 -4.24 -17.11
CA PHE A 673 -38.57 -5.41 -17.34
C PHE A 673 -39.95 -5.09 -17.93
N ASP A 674 -40.59 -4.02 -17.44
CA ASP A 674 -41.93 -3.60 -17.89
C ASP A 674 -41.96 -3.04 -19.32
N ARG A 675 -40.79 -2.69 -19.89
CA ARG A 675 -40.65 -2.18 -21.26
C ARG A 675 -40.35 -3.28 -22.28
N LEU A 676 -40.18 -4.52 -21.83
CA LEU A 676 -39.85 -5.67 -22.69
C LEU A 676 -41.11 -6.45 -23.08
N ASN A 677 -41.14 -6.94 -24.32
CA ASN A 677 -42.15 -7.90 -24.77
C ASN A 677 -41.86 -9.33 -24.26
N SER A 678 -42.76 -10.28 -24.52
CA SER A 678 -42.65 -11.65 -24.00
C SER A 678 -41.41 -12.40 -24.52
N ASP A 679 -41.10 -12.26 -25.80
CA ASP A 679 -39.97 -12.96 -26.43
C ASP A 679 -38.63 -12.39 -25.92
N GLU A 680 -38.59 -11.08 -25.69
CA GLU A 680 -37.44 -10.37 -25.11
C GLU A 680 -37.18 -10.74 -23.66
N LYS A 681 -38.26 -10.88 -22.87
CA LYS A 681 -38.20 -11.36 -21.50
C LYS A 681 -37.63 -12.77 -21.45
N GLU A 682 -38.12 -13.65 -22.31
CA GLU A 682 -37.65 -15.04 -22.41
C GLU A 682 -36.18 -15.10 -22.84
N PHE A 683 -35.79 -14.32 -23.85
CA PHE A 683 -34.40 -14.19 -24.29
C PHE A 683 -33.46 -13.77 -23.14
N CYS A 684 -33.83 -12.71 -22.39
CA CYS A 684 -33.00 -12.27 -21.26
C CYS A 684 -32.91 -13.33 -20.16
N LYS A 685 -34.00 -14.06 -19.90
CA LYS A 685 -34.01 -15.18 -18.93
C LYS A 685 -33.04 -16.28 -19.34
N GLU A 686 -33.07 -16.70 -20.61
CA GLU A 686 -32.19 -17.75 -21.14
C GLU A 686 -30.71 -17.37 -20.99
N VAL A 687 -30.35 -16.14 -21.39
CA VAL A 687 -28.98 -15.61 -21.25
C VAL A 687 -28.54 -15.59 -19.78
N ILE A 688 -29.39 -15.11 -18.86
CA ILE A 688 -29.05 -15.07 -17.44
C ILE A 688 -28.81 -16.48 -16.89
N ILE A 689 -29.68 -17.45 -17.21
CA ILE A 689 -29.53 -18.84 -16.76
C ILE A 689 -28.28 -19.48 -17.36
N GLU A 690 -27.97 -19.21 -18.62
CA GLU A 690 -26.75 -19.72 -19.28
C GLU A 690 -25.49 -19.29 -18.54
N TYR A 691 -25.30 -17.98 -18.33
CA TYR A 691 -24.10 -17.45 -17.66
C TYR A 691 -24.05 -17.77 -16.17
N ALA A 692 -25.20 -17.78 -15.48
CA ALA A 692 -25.26 -18.17 -14.08
C ALA A 692 -24.98 -19.66 -13.86
N SER A 693 -25.20 -20.52 -14.86
CA SER A 693 -24.93 -21.96 -14.79
C SER A 693 -23.53 -22.37 -15.25
N ARG A 694 -22.74 -21.48 -15.88
CA ARG A 694 -21.33 -21.74 -16.26
C ARG A 694 -20.47 -22.36 -15.15
N PRO A 695 -20.59 -21.94 -13.87
CA PRO A 695 -19.76 -22.51 -12.80
C PRO A 695 -20.11 -23.93 -12.39
N LEU A 696 -21.20 -24.48 -12.92
CA LEU A 696 -21.64 -25.82 -12.60
C LEU A 696 -20.99 -26.82 -13.57
N PRO A 697 -20.44 -27.95 -13.07
CA PRO A 697 -19.70 -28.92 -13.88
C PRO A 697 -20.43 -29.45 -15.11
N PHE A 698 -21.77 -29.44 -15.14
CA PHE A 698 -22.55 -29.85 -16.32
C PHE A 698 -22.47 -28.86 -17.49
N ARG A 699 -21.97 -27.64 -17.26
CA ARG A 699 -21.64 -26.66 -18.29
C ARG A 699 -20.14 -26.62 -18.57
N THR A 700 -19.32 -26.60 -17.52
CA THR A 700 -17.87 -26.46 -17.66
C THR A 700 -17.17 -27.20 -16.52
N GLU A 701 -16.50 -28.30 -16.85
CA GLU A 701 -15.90 -29.23 -15.87
C GLU A 701 -14.77 -28.59 -15.04
N HIS A 702 -14.03 -27.64 -15.62
CA HIS A 702 -12.90 -26.94 -14.98
C HIS A 702 -13.07 -25.41 -14.97
N TYR A 703 -14.25 -24.95 -14.56
CA TYR A 703 -14.51 -23.52 -14.44
C TYR A 703 -13.65 -22.86 -13.34
N HIS A 704 -13.05 -21.73 -13.69
CA HIS A 704 -12.38 -20.83 -12.76
C HIS A 704 -12.96 -19.43 -12.94
N TYR A 705 -13.45 -18.84 -11.85
CA TYR A 705 -14.02 -17.49 -11.90
C TYR A 705 -12.99 -16.47 -12.38
N GLN A 706 -13.38 -15.64 -13.35
CA GLN A 706 -12.61 -14.49 -13.79
C GLN A 706 -13.43 -13.21 -13.57
N ILE A 707 -12.76 -12.15 -13.12
CA ILE A 707 -13.41 -10.85 -12.95
C ILE A 707 -14.00 -10.41 -14.30
N SER A 708 -15.27 -10.03 -14.28
CA SER A 708 -16.02 -9.62 -15.47
C SER A 708 -16.19 -10.72 -16.53
N ASP A 709 -16.38 -11.98 -16.14
CA ASP A 709 -16.80 -13.09 -17.03
C ASP A 709 -18.33 -13.20 -17.23
N GLY A 710 -19.11 -12.32 -16.56
CA GLY A 710 -20.57 -12.28 -16.65
C GLY A 710 -21.32 -13.16 -15.64
N THR A 711 -20.63 -14.01 -14.87
CA THR A 711 -21.28 -14.86 -13.86
C THR A 711 -21.77 -14.05 -12.65
N GLU A 712 -21.00 -13.06 -12.20
CA GLU A 712 -21.40 -12.17 -11.09
C GLU A 712 -22.75 -11.45 -11.30
N PRO A 713 -22.95 -10.68 -12.39
CA PRO A 713 -24.20 -9.95 -12.59
C PRO A 713 -25.41 -10.85 -12.80
N THR A 714 -25.20 -12.07 -13.33
CA THR A 714 -26.28 -13.01 -13.62
C THR A 714 -26.70 -13.81 -12.40
N ILE A 715 -25.75 -14.25 -11.56
CA ILE A 715 -26.08 -14.88 -10.28
C ILE A 715 -26.79 -13.88 -9.35
N THR A 716 -26.32 -12.63 -9.31
CA THR A 716 -26.87 -11.57 -8.45
C THR A 716 -28.34 -11.25 -8.76
N ILE A 717 -28.79 -11.45 -10.01
CA ILE A 717 -30.16 -11.16 -10.43
C ILE A 717 -31.10 -12.36 -10.35
N LEU A 718 -30.62 -13.57 -10.04
CA LEU A 718 -31.45 -14.79 -9.99
C LEU A 718 -32.65 -14.64 -9.05
N SER A 719 -32.50 -14.00 -7.90
CA SER A 719 -33.62 -13.78 -6.97
C SER A 719 -34.68 -12.81 -7.50
N VAL A 720 -34.30 -11.85 -8.35
CA VAL A 720 -35.24 -10.96 -9.07
C VAL A 720 -35.90 -11.72 -10.22
N LEU A 721 -35.12 -12.52 -10.96
CA LEU A 721 -35.61 -13.38 -12.04
C LEU A 721 -36.69 -14.35 -11.54
N LEU A 722 -36.49 -14.95 -10.35
CA LEU A 722 -37.47 -15.83 -9.70
C LEU A 722 -38.83 -15.14 -9.50
N ASN A 723 -38.84 -13.85 -9.17
CA ASN A 723 -40.08 -13.09 -8.98
C ASN A 723 -40.79 -12.82 -10.31
N HIS A 724 -40.02 -12.51 -11.37
CA HIS A 724 -40.55 -12.21 -12.69
C HIS A 724 -41.04 -13.45 -13.44
N PHE A 725 -40.44 -14.62 -13.19
CA PHE A 725 -40.75 -15.89 -13.83
C PHE A 725 -41.16 -16.96 -12.81
N PRO A 726 -42.37 -16.86 -12.21
CA PRO A 726 -42.82 -17.79 -11.18
C PRO A 726 -42.95 -19.24 -11.68
N GLN A 727 -43.10 -19.45 -13.00
CA GLN A 727 -43.15 -20.79 -13.61
C GLN A 727 -41.80 -21.52 -13.54
N ASP A 728 -40.69 -20.78 -13.55
CA ASP A 728 -39.32 -21.30 -13.50
C ASP A 728 -38.75 -21.29 -12.07
N LYS A 729 -39.58 -20.98 -11.08
CA LYS A 729 -39.20 -20.81 -9.68
C LYS A 729 -38.39 -21.99 -9.14
N GLU A 730 -38.83 -23.21 -9.42
CA GLU A 730 -38.19 -24.42 -8.93
C GLU A 730 -36.76 -24.56 -9.48
N ASN A 731 -36.59 -24.35 -10.80
CA ASN A 731 -35.29 -24.39 -11.47
C ASN A 731 -34.33 -23.32 -10.93
N ILE A 732 -34.82 -22.10 -10.71
CA ILE A 732 -34.00 -20.99 -10.20
C ILE A 732 -33.57 -21.25 -8.75
N LYS A 733 -34.45 -21.79 -7.91
CA LYS A 733 -34.10 -22.20 -6.53
C LYS A 733 -33.03 -23.29 -6.54
N TRP A 734 -33.17 -24.26 -7.44
CA TRP A 734 -32.22 -25.34 -7.58
C TRP A 734 -30.83 -24.83 -8.00
N LEU A 735 -30.79 -23.93 -8.99
CA LEU A 735 -29.58 -23.25 -9.44
C LEU A 735 -28.93 -22.45 -8.29
N LEU A 736 -29.69 -21.64 -7.57
CA LEU A 736 -29.19 -20.87 -6.42
C LEU A 736 -28.56 -21.78 -5.35
N LEU A 737 -29.18 -22.93 -5.05
CA LEU A 737 -28.69 -23.86 -4.06
C LEU A 737 -27.36 -24.51 -4.48
N LEU A 738 -27.24 -24.96 -5.73
CA LEU A 738 -25.98 -25.53 -6.22
C LEU A 738 -24.85 -24.49 -6.29
N LEU A 739 -25.16 -23.24 -6.66
CA LEU A 739 -24.17 -22.16 -6.70
C LEU A 739 -23.61 -21.80 -5.32
N LEU A 740 -24.34 -22.12 -4.24
CA LEU A 740 -23.84 -21.98 -2.87
C LEU A 740 -22.79 -23.06 -2.49
N PHE A 741 -22.73 -24.17 -3.22
CA PHE A 741 -21.74 -25.23 -2.94
C PHE A 741 -20.36 -24.90 -3.52
N ASN A 742 -20.30 -24.07 -4.58
CA ASN A 742 -19.07 -23.59 -5.17
C ASN A 742 -18.55 -22.33 -4.42
N ARG A 743 -17.32 -22.39 -3.92
CA ARG A 743 -16.70 -21.35 -3.09
C ARG A 743 -16.64 -19.98 -3.78
N GLU A 744 -16.35 -19.94 -5.08
CA GLU A 744 -16.14 -18.70 -5.83
C GLU A 744 -17.46 -17.97 -6.10
N THR A 745 -18.52 -18.72 -6.38
CA THR A 745 -19.84 -18.19 -6.76
C THR A 745 -20.80 -18.00 -5.59
N ALA A 746 -20.58 -18.73 -4.49
CA ALA A 746 -21.48 -18.70 -3.34
C ALA A 746 -21.67 -17.28 -2.78
N LYS A 747 -20.66 -16.40 -2.89
CA LYS A 747 -20.75 -14.99 -2.49
C LYS A 747 -21.83 -14.23 -3.28
N PHE A 748 -21.93 -14.46 -4.59
CA PHE A 748 -22.92 -13.81 -5.46
C PHE A 748 -24.32 -14.36 -5.19
N ALA A 749 -24.45 -15.69 -5.03
CA ALA A 749 -25.72 -16.32 -4.70
C ALA A 749 -26.23 -15.86 -3.33
N THR A 750 -25.33 -15.76 -2.36
CA THR A 750 -25.61 -15.22 -1.02
C THR A 750 -26.08 -13.78 -1.09
N PHE A 751 -25.39 -12.93 -1.87
CA PHE A 751 -25.79 -11.54 -2.07
C PHE A 751 -27.18 -11.43 -2.72
N SER A 752 -27.47 -12.23 -3.75
CA SER A 752 -28.79 -12.29 -4.40
C SER A 752 -29.90 -12.60 -3.40
N ILE A 753 -29.71 -13.64 -2.59
CA ILE A 753 -30.68 -14.09 -1.58
C ILE A 753 -30.85 -13.05 -0.47
N ALA A 754 -29.74 -12.57 0.09
CA ALA A 754 -29.71 -11.63 1.22
C ALA A 754 -30.41 -10.30 0.89
N ASN A 755 -30.24 -9.79 -0.34
CA ASN A 755 -30.73 -8.46 -0.72
C ASN A 755 -32.16 -8.45 -1.28
N SER A 756 -32.55 -9.49 -2.03
CA SER A 756 -33.82 -9.53 -2.74
C SER A 756 -34.77 -10.60 -2.20
N LEU A 757 -34.32 -11.86 -2.10
CA LEU A 757 -35.24 -12.98 -1.92
C LEU A 757 -35.95 -12.96 -0.57
N TRP A 758 -35.28 -12.60 0.53
CA TRP A 758 -35.92 -12.48 1.84
C TRP A 758 -37.07 -11.46 1.87
N LYS A 759 -37.00 -10.40 1.05
CA LYS A 759 -38.03 -9.37 0.97
C LYS A 759 -39.21 -9.80 0.10
N THR A 760 -38.95 -10.56 -0.97
CA THR A 760 -39.97 -10.90 -1.97
C THR A 760 -40.60 -12.27 -1.75
N ASN A 761 -39.84 -13.27 -1.29
CA ASN A 761 -40.27 -14.64 -1.06
C ASN A 761 -39.57 -15.26 0.16
N PHE A 762 -40.09 -14.98 1.36
CA PHE A 762 -39.51 -15.45 2.63
C PHE A 762 -39.36 -16.98 2.70
N GLU A 763 -40.41 -17.73 2.36
CA GLU A 763 -40.43 -19.20 2.46
C GLU A 763 -39.35 -19.85 1.57
N ASP A 764 -39.11 -19.31 0.38
CA ASP A 764 -38.09 -19.85 -0.52
C ASP A 764 -36.68 -19.54 -0.04
N ALA A 765 -36.44 -18.33 0.49
CA ALA A 765 -35.17 -17.98 1.09
C ALA A 765 -34.88 -18.84 2.33
N HIS A 766 -35.91 -19.06 3.17
CA HIS A 766 -35.81 -19.91 4.35
C HIS A 766 -35.52 -21.36 3.98
N ALA A 767 -36.21 -21.92 2.98
CA ALA A 767 -35.95 -23.27 2.50
C ALA A 767 -34.55 -23.42 1.90
N ILE A 768 -34.03 -22.44 1.15
CA ILE A 768 -32.66 -22.46 0.63
C ILE A 768 -31.64 -22.41 1.78
N PHE A 769 -31.87 -21.58 2.80
CA PHE A 769 -31.01 -21.52 3.99
C PHE A 769 -30.94 -22.89 4.71
N LEU A 770 -32.08 -23.51 4.98
CA LEU A 770 -32.13 -24.85 5.60
C LEU A 770 -31.51 -25.92 4.68
N GLY A 771 -31.81 -25.84 3.37
CA GLY A 771 -31.31 -26.75 2.37
C GLY A 771 -29.78 -26.71 2.24
N TYR A 772 -29.18 -25.51 2.29
CA TYR A 772 -27.73 -25.35 2.28
C TYR A 772 -27.08 -26.02 3.50
N LEU A 773 -27.62 -25.78 4.70
CA LEU A 773 -27.13 -26.41 5.94
C LEU A 773 -27.22 -27.94 5.90
N SER A 774 -28.28 -28.48 5.31
CA SER A 774 -28.51 -29.93 5.20
C SER A 774 -27.63 -30.60 4.15
N LEU A 775 -27.55 -30.02 2.94
CA LEU A 775 -26.96 -30.67 1.78
C LEU A 775 -25.46 -30.39 1.61
N LYS A 776 -24.94 -29.23 2.01
CA LYS A 776 -23.51 -28.90 1.80
C LYS A 776 -22.58 -29.89 2.51
N VAL A 777 -22.94 -30.31 3.71
CA VAL A 777 -22.20 -31.30 4.51
C VAL A 777 -22.14 -32.64 3.77
N LYS A 778 -23.28 -33.08 3.22
CA LYS A 778 -23.38 -34.33 2.47
C LYS A 778 -22.57 -34.26 1.16
N TYR A 779 -22.58 -33.10 0.50
CA TYR A 779 -21.80 -32.86 -0.71
C TYR A 779 -20.30 -32.94 -0.44
N ASP A 780 -19.82 -32.29 0.62
CA ASP A 780 -18.40 -32.31 0.99
C ASP A 780 -17.91 -33.70 1.39
N LEU A 781 -18.74 -34.46 2.13
CA LEU A 781 -18.43 -35.85 2.49
C LEU A 781 -18.30 -36.73 1.25
N LEU A 782 -19.27 -36.67 0.32
CA LEU A 782 -19.22 -37.43 -0.93
C LEU A 782 -17.97 -37.07 -1.75
N ARG A 783 -17.66 -35.77 -1.86
CA ARG A 783 -16.48 -35.29 -2.58
C ARG A 783 -15.17 -35.77 -1.93
N GLN A 784 -15.11 -35.83 -0.60
CA GLN A 784 -13.96 -36.38 0.13
C GLN A 784 -13.83 -37.89 -0.08
N GLU A 785 -14.92 -38.65 -0.03
CA GLU A 785 -14.93 -40.09 -0.30
C GLU A 785 -14.36 -40.40 -1.68
N VAL A 786 -14.85 -39.70 -2.72
CA VAL A 786 -14.37 -39.87 -4.10
C VAL A 786 -12.89 -39.53 -4.23
N ARG A 787 -12.43 -38.45 -3.58
CA ARG A 787 -11.00 -38.08 -3.54
C ARG A 787 -10.13 -39.15 -2.87
N ILE A 788 -10.55 -39.67 -1.72
CA ILE A 788 -9.80 -40.70 -0.98
C ILE A 788 -9.74 -42.01 -1.79
N GLU A 789 -10.85 -42.44 -2.39
CA GLU A 789 -10.89 -43.64 -3.21
C GLU A 789 -10.00 -43.55 -4.45
N SER A 790 -9.91 -42.37 -5.04
CA SER A 790 -9.14 -42.16 -6.25
C SER A 790 -7.66 -41.97 -5.98
N TYR A 791 -7.29 -41.36 -4.84
CA TYR A 791 -5.91 -41.39 -4.34
C TYR A 791 -5.42 -42.83 -4.13
N LYS A 792 -6.28 -43.73 -3.64
CA LYS A 792 -5.96 -45.17 -3.54
C LYS A 792 -5.80 -45.86 -4.91
N LYS A 793 -6.33 -45.27 -5.99
CA LYS A 793 -6.28 -45.79 -7.37
C LYS A 793 -5.23 -45.11 -8.26
N ASN A 794 -4.43 -44.17 -7.75
CA ASN A 794 -3.45 -43.36 -8.51
C ASN A 794 -4.07 -42.65 -9.74
N ILE A 795 -5.28 -42.10 -9.60
CA ILE A 795 -5.92 -41.27 -10.63
C ILE A 795 -5.73 -39.81 -10.22
N ASP A 796 -5.04 -39.00 -11.02
CA ASP A 796 -4.66 -37.62 -10.67
C ASP A 796 -5.81 -36.60 -10.78
N GLU A 797 -6.85 -36.86 -11.60
CA GLU A 797 -7.99 -35.94 -11.79
C GLU A 797 -9.33 -36.67 -11.69
N HIS A 798 -10.33 -36.05 -11.05
CA HIS A 798 -11.70 -36.57 -10.95
C HIS A 798 -12.65 -35.65 -11.68
N SER A 799 -13.68 -36.25 -12.28
CA SER A 799 -14.76 -35.50 -12.90
C SER A 799 -15.66 -34.90 -11.81
N GLU A 800 -15.61 -33.58 -11.62
CA GLU A 800 -16.53 -32.86 -10.74
C GLU A 800 -17.99 -33.02 -11.21
N LEU A 801 -18.20 -33.30 -12.51
CA LEU A 801 -19.51 -33.64 -13.07
C LEU A 801 -20.07 -34.92 -12.47
N GLN A 802 -19.31 -36.01 -12.46
CA GLN A 802 -19.76 -37.29 -11.89
C GLN A 802 -20.07 -37.20 -10.39
N ILE A 803 -19.30 -36.38 -9.65
CA ILE A 803 -19.56 -36.14 -8.23
C ILE A 803 -20.88 -35.39 -8.06
N LEU A 804 -21.13 -34.36 -8.87
CA LEU A 804 -22.38 -33.60 -8.79
C LEU A 804 -23.60 -34.43 -9.23
N GLU A 805 -23.50 -35.20 -10.32
CA GLU A 805 -24.58 -36.08 -10.80
C GLU A 805 -24.94 -37.13 -9.73
N SER A 806 -23.94 -37.85 -9.22
CA SER A 806 -24.17 -38.84 -8.16
C SER A 806 -24.72 -38.22 -6.87
N PHE A 807 -24.35 -36.98 -6.56
CA PHE A 807 -24.93 -36.25 -5.43
C PHE A 807 -26.41 -35.94 -5.64
N ILE A 808 -26.76 -35.42 -6.82
CA ILE A 808 -28.15 -35.07 -7.17
C ILE A 808 -29.02 -36.33 -7.14
N GLU A 809 -28.58 -37.42 -7.76
CA GLU A 809 -29.31 -38.70 -7.77
C GLU A 809 -29.51 -39.26 -6.35
N LYS A 810 -28.45 -39.25 -5.53
CA LYS A 810 -28.49 -39.81 -4.17
C LYS A 810 -29.42 -39.06 -3.24
N TYR A 811 -29.58 -37.75 -3.45
CA TYR A 811 -30.33 -36.85 -2.56
C TYR A 811 -31.53 -36.17 -3.23
N GLU A 812 -32.03 -36.70 -4.35
CA GLU A 812 -33.13 -36.15 -5.16
C GLU A 812 -34.37 -35.79 -4.31
N ASN A 813 -34.83 -36.73 -3.47
CA ASN A 813 -35.99 -36.52 -2.58
C ASN A 813 -35.79 -35.32 -1.62
N GLU A 814 -34.55 -35.05 -1.19
CA GLU A 814 -34.24 -33.96 -0.27
C GLU A 814 -34.22 -32.64 -1.02
N PHE A 815 -33.67 -32.61 -2.24
CA PHE A 815 -33.80 -31.48 -3.15
C PHE A 815 -35.27 -31.15 -3.41
N GLU A 816 -36.12 -32.11 -3.79
CA GLU A 816 -37.54 -31.88 -4.03
C GLU A 816 -38.24 -31.27 -2.81
N ARG A 817 -37.92 -31.74 -1.60
CA ARG A 817 -38.47 -31.19 -0.36
C ARG A 817 -38.02 -29.75 -0.10
N ILE A 818 -36.76 -29.41 -0.39
CA ILE A 818 -36.25 -28.04 -0.28
C ILE A 818 -36.91 -27.13 -1.31
N ILE A 819 -36.98 -27.57 -2.56
CA ILE A 819 -37.58 -26.82 -3.66
C ILE A 819 -39.08 -26.58 -3.43
N SER A 820 -39.79 -27.54 -2.81
CA SER A 820 -41.20 -27.41 -2.43
C SER A 820 -41.46 -26.80 -1.04
N ASN A 821 -40.45 -26.23 -0.36
CA ASN A 821 -40.55 -25.59 0.97
C ASN A 821 -41.06 -26.52 2.09
N LYS A 822 -40.74 -27.82 2.02
CA LYS A 822 -41.16 -28.85 3.00
C LYS A 822 -40.06 -29.25 3.99
N ILE A 823 -38.87 -28.63 3.93
CA ILE A 823 -37.79 -28.83 4.88
C ILE A 823 -38.05 -27.99 6.14
N THR A 824 -37.75 -28.53 7.32
CA THR A 824 -37.93 -27.85 8.60
C THR A 824 -36.63 -27.81 9.40
N TYR A 825 -36.50 -26.82 10.29
CA TYR A 825 -35.28 -26.66 11.11
C TYR A 825 -34.98 -27.86 12.02
N TYR A 826 -36.00 -28.59 12.47
CA TYR A 826 -35.84 -29.77 13.34
C TYR A 826 -35.15 -30.96 12.66
N GLU A 827 -35.01 -30.91 11.32
CA GLU A 827 -34.30 -31.93 10.54
C GLU A 827 -32.79 -31.66 10.46
N LEU A 828 -32.32 -30.54 11.03
CA LEU A 828 -30.91 -30.20 11.11
C LEU A 828 -30.33 -30.68 12.44
N ASP A 829 -29.39 -31.63 12.36
CA ASP A 829 -28.70 -32.20 13.53
C ASP A 829 -27.25 -31.74 13.62
N ASN A 830 -26.73 -31.61 14.85
CA ASN A 830 -25.31 -31.35 15.15
C ASN A 830 -24.72 -30.10 14.48
N LEU A 831 -25.48 -29.01 14.38
CA LEU A 831 -25.03 -27.75 13.77
C LEU A 831 -23.71 -27.23 14.39
N GLU A 832 -23.49 -27.46 15.67
CA GLU A 832 -22.29 -27.06 16.40
C GLU A 832 -21.01 -27.81 15.98
N LYS A 833 -21.13 -28.90 15.21
CA LYS A 833 -19.99 -29.71 14.71
C LYS A 833 -19.68 -29.44 13.24
N LEU A 834 -20.44 -28.56 12.57
CA LEU A 834 -20.22 -28.26 11.17
C LEU A 834 -18.96 -27.41 10.96
N ASP A 835 -18.38 -27.54 9.78
CA ASP A 835 -17.22 -26.75 9.35
C ASP A 835 -17.51 -25.24 9.39
N LEU A 836 -16.51 -24.44 9.76
CA LEU A 836 -16.65 -22.99 9.93
C LEU A 836 -17.00 -22.27 8.63
N GLU A 837 -16.57 -22.75 7.46
CA GLU A 837 -16.94 -22.17 6.15
C GLU A 837 -18.43 -22.37 5.88
N ILE A 838 -18.97 -23.55 6.21
CA ILE A 838 -20.40 -23.83 6.08
C ILE A 838 -21.19 -22.91 7.00
N LEU A 839 -20.82 -22.82 8.28
CA LEU A 839 -21.51 -21.97 9.25
C LEU A 839 -21.42 -20.48 8.90
N THR A 840 -20.27 -20.01 8.42
CA THR A 840 -20.07 -18.62 8.01
C THR A 840 -20.98 -18.28 6.83
N ARG A 841 -21.01 -19.14 5.80
CA ARG A 841 -21.88 -18.95 4.63
C ARG A 841 -23.36 -18.96 5.02
N ALA A 842 -23.77 -19.89 5.88
CA ALA A 842 -25.14 -19.95 6.38
C ALA A 842 -25.52 -18.68 7.16
N PHE A 843 -24.60 -18.11 7.93
CA PHE A 843 -24.84 -16.83 8.61
C PHE A 843 -24.91 -15.65 7.63
N GLU A 844 -24.07 -15.62 6.59
CA GLU A 844 -24.14 -14.59 5.54
C GLU A 844 -25.48 -14.61 4.80
N LEU A 845 -26.05 -15.80 4.57
CA LEU A 845 -27.37 -16.01 3.93
C LEU A 845 -28.53 -15.39 4.71
N LEU A 846 -28.44 -15.28 6.04
CA LEU A 846 -29.51 -14.70 6.84
C LEU A 846 -29.72 -13.21 6.53
N PRO A 847 -30.96 -12.70 6.62
CA PRO A 847 -31.22 -11.28 6.43
C PRO A 847 -30.54 -10.45 7.53
N MET A 848 -30.34 -9.16 7.25
CA MET A 848 -29.63 -8.25 8.17
C MET A 848 -30.32 -8.06 9.52
N GLN A 849 -31.62 -8.32 9.57
CA GLN A 849 -32.43 -8.38 10.79
C GLN A 849 -33.38 -9.55 10.66
N THR A 850 -33.62 -10.27 11.75
CA THR A 850 -34.59 -11.36 11.74
C THR A 850 -35.26 -11.55 13.09
N ASP A 851 -36.57 -11.77 13.05
CA ASP A 851 -37.38 -12.17 14.19
C ASP A 851 -37.81 -13.64 14.13
N HIS A 852 -37.37 -14.39 13.11
CA HIS A 852 -37.78 -15.77 12.91
C HIS A 852 -37.11 -16.69 13.94
N GLU A 853 -37.90 -17.51 14.63
CA GLU A 853 -37.43 -18.36 15.74
C GLU A 853 -36.31 -19.32 15.32
N ASP A 854 -36.39 -19.93 14.14
CA ASP A 854 -35.36 -20.86 13.68
C ASP A 854 -34.02 -20.15 13.39
N HIS A 855 -34.06 -18.90 12.95
CA HIS A 855 -32.83 -18.12 12.80
C HIS A 855 -32.23 -17.79 14.17
N LYS A 856 -33.06 -17.42 15.16
CA LYS A 856 -32.60 -17.17 16.54
C LYS A 856 -31.99 -18.42 17.17
N LYS A 857 -32.59 -19.60 16.96
CA LYS A 857 -32.03 -20.89 17.39
C LYS A 857 -30.68 -21.13 16.74
N PHE A 858 -30.56 -20.95 15.43
CA PHE A 858 -29.29 -21.10 14.71
C PHE A 858 -28.19 -20.19 15.28
N LEU A 859 -28.48 -18.89 15.43
CA LEU A 859 -27.52 -17.90 15.94
C LEU A 859 -27.04 -18.25 17.36
N ASN A 860 -27.94 -18.71 18.23
CA ASN A 860 -27.62 -19.14 19.58
C ASN A 860 -26.72 -20.40 19.62
N VAL A 861 -26.73 -21.22 18.57
CA VAL A 861 -25.83 -22.37 18.44
C VAL A 861 -24.46 -21.96 17.89
N ILE A 862 -24.42 -21.14 16.83
CA ILE A 862 -23.17 -20.86 16.11
C ILE A 862 -22.28 -19.81 16.79
N PHE A 863 -22.84 -18.79 17.44
CA PHE A 863 -22.02 -17.75 18.10
C PHE A 863 -21.10 -18.31 19.19
N PRO A 864 -21.55 -19.25 20.05
CA PRO A 864 -20.65 -19.99 20.93
C PRO A 864 -19.53 -20.73 20.20
N VAL A 865 -19.80 -21.36 19.05
CA VAL A 865 -18.78 -22.07 18.26
C VAL A 865 -17.71 -21.09 17.78
N PHE A 866 -18.10 -20.03 17.07
CA PHE A 866 -17.16 -19.02 16.58
C PHE A 866 -16.38 -18.35 17.71
N SER A 867 -17.03 -18.06 18.83
CA SER A 867 -16.35 -17.44 19.98
C SER A 867 -15.24 -18.34 20.56
N LYS A 868 -15.39 -19.67 20.49
CA LYS A 868 -14.37 -20.62 20.95
C LYS A 868 -13.26 -20.78 19.92
N GLU A 869 -13.62 -21.06 18.67
CA GLU A 869 -12.67 -21.36 17.60
C GLU A 869 -11.80 -20.14 17.23
N PHE A 870 -12.36 -18.93 17.26
CA PHE A 870 -11.61 -17.73 16.91
C PHE A 870 -10.83 -17.13 18.09
N PHE A 871 -11.26 -17.34 19.35
CA PHE A 871 -10.71 -16.57 20.47
C PHE A 871 -10.14 -17.42 21.61
N GLN A 872 -10.25 -18.75 21.63
CA GLN A 872 -9.51 -19.55 22.61
C GLN A 872 -8.07 -19.82 22.13
N ASP A 873 -7.08 -19.55 22.99
CA ASP A 873 -5.65 -19.60 22.71
C ASP A 873 -5.20 -21.04 22.37
N SER A 874 -5.17 -21.39 21.08
CA SER A 874 -4.71 -22.69 20.59
C SER A 874 -3.18 -22.76 20.55
N LYS A 875 -2.53 -22.65 21.73
CA LYS A 875 -1.11 -23.02 21.93
C LYS A 875 -0.76 -24.47 21.57
N LYS A 876 -1.69 -25.25 20.99
CA LYS A 876 -1.55 -26.69 20.73
C LYS A 876 -1.51 -27.10 19.26
N THR A 877 -1.64 -26.21 18.29
CA THR A 877 -1.71 -26.62 16.86
C THR A 877 -0.75 -25.85 15.97
N PHE A 878 0.55 -25.88 16.29
CA PHE A 878 1.59 -25.70 15.27
C PHE A 878 1.80 -26.96 14.40
N GLN A 879 0.98 -28.01 14.60
CA GLN A 879 1.14 -29.31 13.94
C GLN A 879 -0.04 -29.78 13.09
N HIS A 880 -1.11 -29.00 12.89
CA HIS A 880 -2.14 -29.33 11.91
C HIS A 880 -2.45 -28.13 11.00
N ASN A 881 -2.59 -28.44 9.72
CA ASN A 881 -2.57 -27.56 8.55
C ASN A 881 -3.77 -26.61 8.39
N ASP A 882 -4.51 -26.30 9.46
CA ASP A 882 -5.70 -25.45 9.39
C ASP A 882 -5.48 -24.17 10.20
N MET A 883 -4.60 -23.29 9.70
CA MET A 883 -4.75 -21.86 10.03
C MET A 883 -6.13 -21.45 9.49
N ILE A 884 -7.09 -21.21 10.39
CA ILE A 884 -8.40 -20.67 10.02
C ILE A 884 -8.17 -19.50 9.05
N ASP A 885 -8.66 -19.64 7.82
CA ASP A 885 -8.44 -18.70 6.72
C ASP A 885 -8.78 -17.27 7.15
N TYR A 886 -7.82 -16.35 7.01
CA TYR A 886 -8.01 -14.93 7.29
C TYR A 886 -9.26 -14.36 6.59
N THR A 887 -9.52 -14.83 5.36
CA THR A 887 -10.66 -14.44 4.54
C THR A 887 -11.98 -14.85 5.18
N LEU A 888 -12.07 -16.06 5.73
CA LEU A 888 -13.26 -16.58 6.42
C LEU A 888 -13.56 -15.74 7.66
N LYS A 889 -12.55 -15.49 8.49
CA LYS A 889 -12.71 -14.69 9.71
C LYS A 889 -13.21 -13.29 9.40
N ASN A 890 -12.58 -12.64 8.43
CA ASN A 890 -12.93 -11.29 8.01
C ASN A 890 -14.39 -11.21 7.54
N ARG A 891 -14.82 -12.18 6.72
CA ARG A 891 -16.22 -12.34 6.27
C ARG A 891 -17.21 -12.49 7.44
N PHE A 892 -16.90 -13.38 8.39
CA PHE A 892 -17.73 -13.58 9.58
C PHE A 892 -17.83 -12.30 10.42
N LEU A 893 -16.70 -11.67 10.76
CA LEU A 893 -16.66 -10.49 11.64
C LEU A 893 -17.38 -9.29 11.02
N GLU A 894 -17.28 -9.11 9.70
CA GLU A 894 -18.01 -8.07 8.98
C GLU A 894 -19.52 -8.30 9.03
N LYS A 895 -19.99 -9.52 8.70
CA LYS A 895 -21.41 -9.86 8.82
C LYS A 895 -21.90 -9.75 10.27
N TYR A 896 -21.10 -10.20 11.24
CA TYR A 896 -21.44 -10.20 12.66
C TYR A 896 -21.61 -8.79 13.20
N SER A 897 -20.62 -7.91 12.99
CA SER A 897 -20.70 -6.51 13.41
C SER A 897 -21.88 -5.78 12.78
N TYR A 898 -22.12 -5.97 11.48
CA TYR A 898 -23.28 -5.43 10.79
C TYR A 898 -24.61 -5.93 11.43
N PHE A 899 -24.71 -7.25 11.66
CA PHE A 899 -25.91 -7.89 12.21
C PHE A 899 -26.21 -7.41 13.64
N ILE A 900 -25.19 -7.36 14.51
CA ILE A 900 -25.34 -6.94 15.91
C ILE A 900 -25.78 -5.48 15.99
N LEU A 901 -25.16 -4.57 15.22
CA LEU A 901 -25.54 -3.15 15.22
C LEU A 901 -26.95 -2.89 14.65
N ASN A 902 -27.50 -3.83 13.89
CA ASN A 902 -28.88 -3.76 13.42
C ASN A 902 -29.87 -4.58 14.26
N SER A 903 -29.41 -5.34 15.26
CA SER A 903 -30.27 -6.19 16.10
C SER A 903 -31.04 -5.35 17.13
N LYS A 904 -32.12 -5.92 17.68
CA LYS A 904 -32.85 -5.29 18.78
C LYS A 904 -31.95 -5.20 20.01
N GLN A 905 -31.97 -4.07 20.72
CA GLN A 905 -31.11 -3.81 21.89
C GLN A 905 -31.18 -4.89 22.98
N ILE A 906 -32.34 -5.53 23.16
CA ILE A 906 -32.55 -6.61 24.13
C ILE A 906 -31.76 -7.88 23.73
N GLU A 907 -31.62 -8.15 22.44
CA GLU A 907 -30.99 -9.35 21.90
C GLU A 907 -29.47 -9.23 21.79
N ILE A 908 -28.95 -8.00 21.60
CA ILE A 908 -27.52 -7.72 21.49
C ILE A 908 -26.73 -8.35 22.65
N LYS A 909 -27.22 -8.20 23.89
CA LYS A 909 -26.54 -8.76 25.07
C LYS A 909 -26.45 -10.29 25.02
N THR A 910 -27.49 -10.96 24.52
CA THR A 910 -27.51 -12.42 24.35
C THR A 910 -26.50 -12.86 23.31
N TYR A 911 -26.45 -12.17 22.16
CA TYR A 911 -25.55 -12.52 21.06
C TYR A 911 -24.09 -12.17 21.30
N LEU A 912 -23.80 -11.15 22.11
CA LEU A 912 -22.44 -10.79 22.51
C LEU A 912 -21.87 -11.69 23.61
N LYS A 913 -22.73 -12.27 24.46
CA LYS A 913 -22.30 -12.99 25.66
C LYS A 913 -21.21 -14.05 25.39
N PRO A 914 -21.29 -14.91 24.36
CA PRO A 914 -20.24 -15.89 24.10
C PRO A 914 -18.86 -15.28 23.84
N PHE A 915 -18.80 -14.12 23.17
CA PHE A 915 -17.55 -13.41 22.85
C PHE A 915 -17.00 -12.65 24.07
N VAL A 916 -17.87 -12.12 24.93
CA VAL A 916 -17.47 -11.52 26.21
C VAL A 916 -16.95 -12.60 27.17
N ASP A 917 -17.56 -13.78 27.18
CA ASP A 917 -17.17 -14.90 28.04
C ASP A 917 -15.86 -15.56 27.59
N ASN A 918 -15.65 -15.71 26.27
CA ASN A 918 -14.41 -16.24 25.67
C ASN A 918 -13.40 -15.16 25.28
N PHE A 919 -13.52 -13.96 25.86
CA PHE A 919 -12.62 -12.86 25.57
C PHE A 919 -11.16 -13.24 25.89
N SER A 920 -10.25 -12.96 24.95
CA SER A 920 -8.83 -13.30 25.05
C SER A 920 -7.93 -12.23 24.43
N ASP A 921 -6.67 -12.22 24.88
CA ASP A 921 -5.63 -11.34 24.34
C ASP A 921 -5.06 -11.93 23.03
N THR A 922 -5.81 -11.75 21.94
CA THR A 922 -5.48 -12.28 20.61
C THR A 922 -5.64 -11.20 19.54
N GLU A 923 -4.93 -11.37 18.42
CA GLU A 923 -5.07 -10.52 17.23
C GLU A 923 -6.53 -10.47 16.74
N ASN A 924 -7.21 -11.62 16.74
CA ASN A 924 -8.61 -11.71 16.34
C ASN A 924 -9.51 -10.79 17.17
N MET A 925 -9.20 -10.58 18.46
CA MET A 925 -9.96 -9.67 19.33
C MET A 925 -9.71 -8.20 18.97
N ALA A 926 -8.51 -7.84 18.51
CA ALA A 926 -8.25 -6.51 17.99
C ALA A 926 -9.04 -6.26 16.69
N GLU A 927 -9.07 -7.24 15.78
CA GLU A 927 -9.84 -7.18 14.54
C GLU A 927 -11.35 -7.09 14.80
N PHE A 928 -11.86 -7.79 15.82
CA PHE A 928 -13.25 -7.70 16.26
C PHE A 928 -13.66 -6.24 16.53
N PHE A 929 -12.93 -5.53 17.40
CA PHE A 929 -13.23 -4.12 17.69
C PHE A 929 -13.09 -3.23 16.46
N GLN A 930 -12.05 -3.44 15.65
CA GLN A 930 -11.87 -2.72 14.40
C GLN A 930 -13.09 -2.85 13.47
N LYS A 931 -13.67 -4.06 13.34
CA LYS A 931 -14.83 -4.28 12.48
C LYS A 931 -16.10 -3.61 12.99
N PHE A 932 -16.30 -3.55 14.30
CA PHE A 932 -17.40 -2.77 14.88
C PHE A 932 -17.24 -1.26 14.63
N VAL A 933 -16.04 -0.69 14.77
CA VAL A 933 -15.78 0.72 14.45
C VAL A 933 -16.06 0.99 12.97
N PHE A 934 -15.55 0.14 12.08
CA PHE A 934 -15.76 0.27 10.62
C PHE A 934 -17.25 0.19 10.23
N MET A 935 -18.02 -0.71 10.85
CA MET A 935 -19.46 -0.82 10.58
C MET A 935 -20.25 0.35 11.15
N GLU A 936 -19.95 0.78 12.37
CA GLU A 936 -20.66 1.90 13.01
C GLU A 936 -20.46 3.21 12.25
N ASP A 937 -19.25 3.47 11.77
CA ASP A 937 -18.96 4.67 10.97
C ASP A 937 -19.89 4.80 9.76
N ARG A 938 -20.26 3.67 9.15
CA ARG A 938 -21.15 3.58 7.98
C ARG A 938 -22.64 3.54 8.34
N LEU A 939 -23.00 2.91 9.46
CA LEU A 939 -24.39 2.61 9.81
C LEU A 939 -25.04 3.62 10.76
N ASN A 940 -24.25 4.34 11.57
CA ASN A 940 -24.73 5.29 12.58
C ASN A 940 -25.79 4.67 13.53
N LYS A 941 -25.40 3.59 14.21
CA LYS A 941 -26.21 2.83 15.18
C LYS A 941 -25.71 3.09 16.61
N TYR A 942 -25.82 4.36 16.98
CA TYR A 942 -25.26 4.93 18.21
C TYR A 942 -25.56 4.12 19.49
N GLU A 943 -26.82 3.78 19.76
CA GLU A 943 -27.17 3.10 21.01
C GLU A 943 -26.70 1.64 21.02
N GLU A 944 -26.85 0.95 19.89
CA GLU A 944 -26.44 -0.44 19.71
C GLU A 944 -24.91 -0.58 19.86
N PHE A 945 -24.15 0.36 19.30
CA PHE A 945 -22.70 0.43 19.45
C PHE A 945 -22.28 0.56 20.91
N TRP A 946 -22.88 1.49 21.66
CA TRP A 946 -22.54 1.68 23.07
C TRP A 946 -22.98 0.52 23.97
N ILE A 947 -24.01 -0.24 23.60
CA ILE A 947 -24.33 -1.51 24.27
C ILE A 947 -23.18 -2.51 24.11
N VAL A 948 -22.63 -2.64 22.90
CA VAL A 948 -21.46 -3.49 22.63
C VAL A 948 -20.26 -3.03 23.45
N TRP A 949 -19.92 -1.74 23.38
CA TRP A 949 -18.76 -1.17 24.07
C TRP A 949 -18.80 -1.38 25.57
N ASN A 950 -19.96 -1.13 26.19
CA ASN A 950 -20.15 -1.30 27.62
C ASN A 950 -20.04 -2.78 28.06
N ALA A 951 -20.43 -3.73 27.21
CA ALA A 951 -20.35 -5.16 27.53
C ALA A 951 -18.90 -5.66 27.70
N PHE A 952 -17.94 -5.05 26.99
CA PHE A 952 -16.53 -5.45 27.04
C PHE A 952 -15.68 -4.67 28.06
N TYR A 953 -16.20 -3.61 28.68
CA TYR A 953 -15.41 -2.74 29.55
C TYR A 953 -14.65 -3.48 30.65
N GLU A 954 -15.32 -4.37 31.38
CA GLU A 954 -14.71 -5.14 32.47
C GLU A 954 -13.58 -6.05 31.98
N ARG A 955 -13.72 -6.63 30.78
CA ARG A 955 -12.69 -7.49 30.17
C ARG A 955 -11.46 -6.69 29.75
N ILE A 956 -11.67 -5.52 29.16
CA ILE A 956 -10.59 -4.58 28.81
C ILE A 956 -9.86 -4.12 30.07
N ALA A 957 -10.61 -3.81 31.14
CA ALA A 957 -10.02 -3.40 32.40
C ALA A 957 -9.16 -4.48 33.06
N VAL A 958 -9.52 -5.76 32.90
CA VAL A 958 -8.70 -6.89 33.36
C VAL A 958 -7.38 -6.98 32.59
N ILE A 959 -7.38 -6.87 31.25
CA ILE A 959 -6.13 -6.89 30.48
C ILE A 959 -5.22 -5.73 30.88
N CYS A 960 -5.77 -4.54 31.09
CA CYS A 960 -4.98 -3.36 31.47
C CYS A 960 -4.32 -3.48 32.85
N LYS A 961 -4.84 -4.31 33.77
CA LYS A 961 -4.28 -4.50 35.13
C LYS A 961 -3.00 -5.35 35.16
N HIS A 962 -2.73 -6.12 34.12
CA HIS A 962 -1.53 -6.96 34.06
C HIS A 962 -0.39 -6.17 33.41
N ASN A 963 0.63 -5.79 34.20
CA ASN A 963 1.84 -5.08 33.74
C ASN A 963 2.73 -5.87 32.76
N ILE A 964 2.35 -7.11 32.41
CA ILE A 964 3.13 -7.96 31.53
C ILE A 964 2.52 -7.86 30.14
N SER A 965 3.28 -7.24 29.23
CA SER A 965 3.02 -7.14 27.79
C SER A 965 2.60 -8.48 27.19
N TYR A 966 1.28 -8.71 27.11
CA TYR A 966 0.72 -9.72 26.23
C TYR A 966 0.78 -9.19 24.79
N ARG A 967 1.09 -10.08 23.85
CA ARG A 967 1.49 -9.79 22.46
C ARG A 967 0.49 -8.90 21.70
N TYR A 968 -0.80 -8.92 22.02
CA TYR A 968 -1.86 -8.25 21.25
C TYR A 968 -2.67 -7.19 22.02
N SER A 969 -2.51 -7.11 23.35
CA SER A 969 -3.14 -6.12 24.26
C SER A 969 -3.19 -4.69 23.68
N LYS A 970 -2.09 -4.22 23.11
CA LYS A 970 -1.97 -2.89 22.50
C LYS A 970 -3.02 -2.66 21.39
N GLY A 971 -3.12 -3.58 20.43
CA GLY A 971 -4.07 -3.46 19.32
C GLY A 971 -5.53 -3.50 19.78
N ILE A 972 -5.83 -4.34 20.76
CA ILE A 972 -7.16 -4.42 21.38
C ILE A 972 -7.52 -3.08 22.04
N ILE A 973 -6.62 -2.51 22.85
CA ILE A 973 -6.84 -1.24 23.55
C ILE A 973 -6.96 -0.08 22.56
N HIS A 974 -6.14 -0.06 21.50
CA HIS A 974 -6.23 0.96 20.45
C HIS A 974 -7.60 0.97 19.79
N ASN A 975 -8.07 -0.18 19.32
CA ASN A 975 -9.35 -0.27 18.62
C ASN A 975 -10.53 -0.05 19.58
N TYR A 976 -10.49 -0.58 20.81
CA TYR A 976 -11.52 -0.37 21.81
C TYR A 976 -11.62 1.11 22.25
N LEU A 977 -10.50 1.80 22.40
CA LEU A 977 -10.49 3.23 22.75
C LEU A 977 -10.53 4.15 21.51
N LEU A 978 -10.94 3.61 20.36
CA LEU A 978 -11.20 4.35 19.11
C LEU A 978 -9.97 5.07 18.53
N ALA A 979 -8.77 4.70 18.96
CA ALA A 979 -7.49 5.17 18.42
C ALA A 979 -7.15 4.50 17.07
N TRP A 980 -8.18 4.24 16.26
CA TRP A 980 -8.13 3.50 15.01
C TRP A 980 -7.24 4.17 13.95
N GLN A 981 -6.48 3.37 13.20
CA GLN A 981 -5.47 3.89 12.27
C GLN A 981 -6.03 4.38 10.93
N TYR A 982 -7.28 4.05 10.61
CA TYR A 982 -7.91 4.34 9.32
C TYR A 982 -8.86 5.55 9.37
N TRP A 983 -8.84 6.32 10.46
CA TRP A 983 -9.52 7.61 10.48
C TRP A 983 -8.90 8.54 9.42
N ARG A 984 -9.73 9.37 8.78
CA ARG A 984 -9.24 10.44 7.90
C ARG A 984 -8.42 11.44 8.72
N GLU A 985 -7.34 11.96 8.17
CA GLU A 985 -6.41 12.88 8.87
C GLU A 985 -7.11 14.18 9.34
N ASP A 986 -8.19 14.59 8.67
CA ASP A 986 -8.99 15.77 8.97
C ASP A 986 -10.20 15.48 9.87
N ALA A 987 -10.42 14.23 10.29
CA ALA A 987 -11.54 13.88 11.17
C ALA A 987 -11.37 14.50 12.56
N LYS A 988 -12.29 15.40 12.94
CA LYS A 988 -12.30 16.11 14.23
C LYS A 988 -13.48 15.76 15.14
N ASP A 989 -14.49 15.13 14.58
CA ASP A 989 -15.67 14.67 15.29
C ASP A 989 -16.09 13.33 14.71
N TRP A 990 -16.79 12.53 15.51
CA TRP A 990 -17.41 11.28 15.07
C TRP A 990 -18.82 11.19 15.61
N HIS A 991 -19.77 10.83 14.75
CA HIS A 991 -21.22 10.88 15.06
C HIS A 991 -21.62 10.00 16.26
N THR A 992 -20.79 9.01 16.60
CA THR A 992 -20.98 8.10 17.73
C THR A 992 -20.39 8.62 19.06
N LEU A 993 -19.73 9.79 19.07
CA LEU A 993 -19.21 10.45 20.28
C LEU A 993 -20.05 11.68 20.65
N LYS A 994 -20.85 11.56 21.72
CA LYS A 994 -21.66 12.68 22.26
C LYS A 994 -21.25 12.98 23.69
N ASP A 995 -21.74 14.08 24.26
CA ASP A 995 -21.41 14.49 25.63
C ASP A 995 -21.63 13.38 26.69
N ARG A 996 -22.58 12.46 26.44
CA ARG A 996 -22.83 11.29 27.30
C ARG A 996 -21.58 10.42 27.47
N GLU A 997 -20.80 10.24 26.42
CA GLU A 997 -19.62 9.38 26.38
C GLU A 997 -18.41 9.97 27.11
N LYS A 998 -18.45 11.25 27.50
CA LYS A 998 -17.40 11.84 28.37
C LYS A 998 -17.27 11.07 29.68
N VAL A 999 -18.38 10.52 30.20
CA VAL A 999 -18.36 9.68 31.41
C VAL A 999 -17.59 8.38 31.19
N PHE A 1000 -17.67 7.79 29.99
CA PHE A 1000 -16.92 6.58 29.63
C PHE A 1000 -15.41 6.86 29.66
N PHE A 1001 -14.94 7.90 28.97
CA PHE A 1001 -13.51 8.22 28.94
C PHE A 1001 -12.97 8.69 30.29
N LYS A 1002 -13.78 9.41 31.08
CA LYS A 1002 -13.44 9.71 32.47
C LYS A 1002 -13.23 8.43 33.29
N LYS A 1003 -14.14 7.45 33.15
CA LYS A 1003 -14.04 6.16 33.83
C LYS A 1003 -12.78 5.39 33.39
N VAL A 1004 -12.50 5.35 32.09
CA VAL A 1004 -11.26 4.74 31.52
C VAL A 1004 -10.01 5.36 32.16
N ALA A 1005 -9.94 6.69 32.20
CA ALA A 1005 -8.80 7.40 32.78
C ALA A 1005 -8.62 7.14 34.28
N GLU A 1006 -9.72 6.92 35.01
CA GLU A 1006 -9.72 6.66 36.45
C GLU A 1006 -9.40 5.20 36.80
N ASP A 1007 -9.95 4.23 36.07
CA ASP A 1007 -9.83 2.80 36.36
C ASP A 1007 -8.55 2.17 35.77
N ILE A 1008 -8.24 2.50 34.50
CA ILE A 1008 -7.23 1.79 33.69
C ILE A 1008 -6.20 2.74 33.07
N GLY A 1009 -6.20 3.99 33.50
CA GLY A 1009 -5.30 5.02 33.00
C GLY A 1009 -3.81 4.83 33.37
N HIS A 1010 -3.47 3.77 34.09
CA HIS A 1010 -2.10 3.36 34.39
C HIS A 1010 -1.40 2.65 33.21
N HIS A 1011 -2.15 2.19 32.21
CA HIS A 1011 -1.60 1.45 31.08
C HIS A 1011 -1.14 2.39 29.95
N PRO A 1012 0.09 2.24 29.39
CA PRO A 1012 0.63 3.14 28.35
C PRO A 1012 -0.25 3.28 27.11
N SER A 1013 -0.81 2.18 26.60
CA SER A 1013 -1.72 2.21 25.43
C SER A 1013 -2.99 3.04 25.67
N VAL A 1014 -3.46 3.14 26.92
CA VAL A 1014 -4.64 3.95 27.26
C VAL A 1014 -4.29 5.43 27.16
N LEU A 1015 -3.11 5.83 27.66
CA LEU A 1015 -2.63 7.20 27.52
C LEU A 1015 -2.42 7.58 26.06
N TYR A 1016 -1.82 6.70 25.26
CA TYR A 1016 -1.70 6.88 23.82
C TYR A 1016 -3.06 7.09 23.17
N SER A 1017 -4.00 6.17 23.38
CA SER A 1017 -5.31 6.20 22.73
C SER A 1017 -6.09 7.46 23.07
N ILE A 1018 -6.17 7.84 24.35
CA ILE A 1018 -6.87 9.06 24.78
C ILE A 1018 -6.19 10.30 24.17
N SER A 1019 -4.87 10.37 24.19
CA SER A 1019 -4.13 11.49 23.62
C SER A 1019 -4.38 11.60 22.11
N LYS A 1020 -4.41 10.49 21.38
CA LYS A 1020 -4.67 10.45 19.94
C LYS A 1020 -6.10 10.90 19.61
N ILE A 1021 -7.13 10.32 20.22
CA ILE A 1021 -8.52 10.65 19.85
C ILE A 1021 -8.87 12.12 20.14
N LEU A 1022 -8.30 12.73 21.19
CA LEU A 1022 -8.52 14.16 21.50
C LEU A 1022 -7.88 15.09 20.45
N ASN A 1023 -6.90 14.61 19.69
CA ASN A 1023 -6.36 15.34 18.53
C ASN A 1023 -7.19 15.11 17.26
N ASP A 1024 -7.91 13.98 17.20
CA ASP A 1024 -8.66 13.49 16.05
C ASP A 1024 -10.17 13.56 16.33
N ILE A 1025 -10.88 12.43 16.25
CA ILE A 1025 -12.34 12.29 16.27
C ILE A 1025 -13.05 12.77 17.54
N ALA A 1026 -12.34 12.98 18.65
CA ALA A 1026 -12.90 13.41 19.93
C ALA A 1026 -12.41 14.81 20.33
N SER A 1027 -12.05 15.66 19.35
CA SER A 1027 -11.48 16.98 19.61
C SER A 1027 -12.41 17.92 20.37
N ASN A 1028 -13.72 17.70 20.28
CA ASN A 1028 -14.76 18.37 21.06
C ASN A 1028 -14.71 18.06 22.57
N PHE A 1029 -13.97 17.03 23.01
CA PHE A 1029 -13.84 16.66 24.42
C PHE A 1029 -12.59 17.22 25.10
N ILE A 1030 -11.84 18.12 24.43
CA ILE A 1030 -10.51 18.57 24.88
C ILE A 1030 -10.49 19.16 26.30
N ASP A 1031 -11.50 19.96 26.67
CA ASP A 1031 -11.57 20.61 27.99
C ASP A 1031 -11.61 19.58 29.14
N ASP A 1032 -12.43 18.54 28.98
CA ASP A 1032 -12.51 17.42 29.92
C ASP A 1032 -11.29 16.49 29.77
N GLY A 1033 -10.83 16.29 28.55
CA GLY A 1033 -9.72 15.41 28.16
C GLY A 1033 -8.39 15.79 28.79
N ILE A 1034 -8.09 17.08 28.91
CA ILE A 1034 -6.89 17.57 29.61
C ILE A 1034 -6.90 17.12 31.07
N SER A 1035 -8.07 17.16 31.72
CA SER A 1035 -8.23 16.68 33.10
C SER A 1035 -8.00 15.16 33.21
N TRP A 1036 -8.48 14.38 32.24
CA TRP A 1036 -8.25 12.93 32.18
C TRP A 1036 -6.75 12.60 32.07
N ILE A 1037 -6.06 13.18 31.08
CA ILE A 1037 -4.61 12.98 30.86
C ILE A 1037 -3.82 13.39 32.11
N SER A 1038 -4.14 14.54 32.69
CA SER A 1038 -3.47 15.04 33.89
C SER A 1038 -3.58 14.05 35.07
N LYS A 1039 -4.79 13.54 35.34
CA LYS A 1039 -5.01 12.54 36.38
C LYS A 1039 -4.23 11.25 36.13
N MET A 1040 -4.20 10.77 34.87
CA MET A 1040 -3.48 9.55 34.49
C MET A 1040 -1.99 9.66 34.78
N ILE A 1041 -1.38 10.79 34.41
CA ILE A 1041 0.05 11.07 34.63
C ILE A 1041 0.35 11.24 36.12
N GLN A 1042 -0.46 12.02 36.84
CA GLN A 1042 -0.24 12.32 38.26
C GLN A 1042 -0.34 11.07 39.16
N LYS A 1043 -1.34 10.21 38.92
CA LYS A 1043 -1.56 9.01 39.74
C LYS A 1043 -0.51 7.92 39.50
N ASN A 1044 0.14 7.92 38.34
CA ASN A 1044 0.98 6.81 37.92
C ASN A 1044 2.38 7.30 37.53
N LYS A 1045 3.20 7.57 38.56
CA LYS A 1045 4.58 8.10 38.42
C LYS A 1045 5.52 7.28 37.52
N TYR A 1046 5.16 6.04 37.18
CA TYR A 1046 5.95 5.12 36.35
C TYR A 1046 5.47 5.01 34.89
N ILE A 1047 4.32 5.60 34.50
CA ILE A 1047 3.86 5.61 33.09
C ILE A 1047 4.91 6.25 32.16
N SER A 1048 5.69 7.21 32.65
CA SER A 1048 6.69 7.95 31.87
C SER A 1048 7.90 7.12 31.42
N ILE A 1049 8.02 5.87 31.87
CA ILE A 1049 9.20 5.02 31.62
C ILE A 1049 9.06 4.18 30.33
N ASP A 1050 7.84 3.83 29.90
CA ASP A 1050 7.61 2.99 28.71
C ASP A 1050 6.37 3.47 27.91
N LEU A 1051 6.44 4.71 27.43
CA LEU A 1051 5.38 5.30 26.59
C LEU A 1051 5.41 4.73 25.18
N GLU A 1052 4.22 4.56 24.58
CA GLU A 1052 4.13 4.24 23.16
C GLU A 1052 4.59 5.40 22.29
N ILE A 1053 5.09 5.08 21.09
CA ILE A 1053 5.54 6.04 20.10
C ILE A 1053 4.40 7.02 19.76
N ASN A 1054 4.75 8.29 19.54
CA ASN A 1054 3.83 9.42 19.33
C ASN A 1054 2.93 9.82 20.51
N THR A 1055 2.92 9.11 21.64
CA THR A 1055 2.15 9.56 22.83
C THR A 1055 2.53 10.98 23.25
N ILE A 1056 3.83 11.25 23.34
CA ILE A 1056 4.36 12.58 23.67
C ILE A 1056 3.94 13.61 22.62
N TYR A 1057 4.03 13.26 21.34
CA TYR A 1057 3.62 14.15 20.24
C TYR A 1057 2.15 14.56 20.35
N TYR A 1058 1.24 13.61 20.62
CA TYR A 1058 -0.17 13.92 20.80
C TYR A 1058 -0.44 14.78 22.04
N ILE A 1059 0.24 14.52 23.16
CA ILE A 1059 0.12 15.33 24.37
C ILE A 1059 0.65 16.75 24.13
N GLU A 1060 1.79 16.90 23.46
CA GLU A 1060 2.36 18.20 23.10
C GLU A 1060 1.39 19.02 22.22
N ASN A 1061 0.73 18.38 21.26
CA ASN A 1061 -0.28 19.04 20.44
C ASN A 1061 -1.49 19.51 21.25
N LEU A 1062 -1.95 18.72 22.23
CA LEU A 1062 -3.06 19.11 23.12
C LEU A 1062 -2.71 20.27 24.03
N ILE A 1063 -1.51 20.29 24.62
CA ILE A 1063 -1.07 21.37 25.52
C ILE A 1063 -0.89 22.71 24.77
N ARG A 1064 -0.64 22.65 23.47
CA ARG A 1064 -0.42 23.85 22.63
C ARG A 1064 -1.71 24.42 22.04
N ARG A 1065 -2.79 23.64 22.01
CA ARG A 1065 -4.15 24.13 21.72
C ARG A 1065 -4.70 24.84 22.95
#